data_AF-A0A8S1JHA8-F1
#
_entry.id   AF-A0A8S1JHA8-F1
#
_cell.length_a   1.000
_cell.length_b   1.000
_cell.length_c   1.000
_cell.angle_alpha   90.00
_cell.angle_beta   90.00
_cell.angle_gamma   90.00
#
_symmetry.space_group_name_H-M   'P 1'
#
loop_
_entity.id
_entity.type
_entity.pdbx_description
1 polymer ?
#
loop_
_entity_poly.entity_id
_entity_poly.type
_entity_poly.pdbx_seq_one_letter_code
_entity_poly.pdbx_strand_id
1 'polypeptide(L)'
;ELKNRATLTIGVVLAAILLGSIFFTSGAYERFLDKRLFQDPVVYREQTPYQKLTMTAWRGKDYRLYINGNIQFSSVDEYRYHEALVHVPMSLVPNVRKVLILGGGDGLVVKQLREHYKEVEEIVMVDLDPRMTELAKSHPTLRRINGGAMDDERLEVVNDDAMNYVMDTKKRFDVIIIDLPDPNNESLSKLYSVEFYRLIRNRLQDNGVMVTQSSAVYFAPNSFWSIHRTIEAAFCPDEKGCAGEDQHVVPYHTWIPSFGDWGFNLASKQPLEPAKWKLEVPDAKYVDTDGLVAMLHFPRDVGEREVKINRLIEPVLLTYYITTSTTGTSTINEQDPGGVRWATNAVVAHRTRLSRCLEQRARGARMSSITRTLGTMLPDGNPVEKIDAIMERVDAEAYIKALPGNVLYQLIKEAGWDQGVDLVPFASPEQIQLFIDFDAWRRDALVPVRMTPWLAALVEDARDKDFQRAMREIDGEVLAMLFSSQLEVMEMDEGRIPDHAPDRAVTSPDGVYAIVYPEDESLAALMRKLIDRLYELDRVLAWTLLEAVRWELPTEMEEFALRWRTSRLEEFGFVSRDEAMSVYTPLFPDKLRERIEKEDAAQVRVRAPGETLDLPSVMSSEMEEDALIIRVLMRIPDEERRLARFFELSALINKVMLADGIEPGELNSGRQVMRRALGYMGLGLEFVTRGQQNQQDEILERVSLKDIFRAGYTLTAQLQRQVQQLERRPTLTLIEGLPYSLLGEDDAALLEGLSRQRPTYAEDAYTHMIFEHQHQLDDAAMRLGMIAFKQLWVFGLLRLQVADLIARATDDSLLNDPIDVTFDTLFRTWVARLLIDKQDGVQALDREEVGALLVALRDKEWEKSSLREHFSGAFEALGPFLPGGTDLLFERWFAQALEVLVDELGQLKMASDATFAQQVVLLRG
;
A
#
# COMPACT_ATOMS: atom_id res chain seq x y z
N GLU A 1 -21.00 -9.11 40.47
CA GLU A 1 -19.98 -8.12 40.04
C GLU A 1 -18.58 -8.34 40.63
N LEU A 2 -18.41 -8.55 41.94
CA LEU A 2 -17.08 -8.72 42.57
C LEU A 2 -16.26 -9.93 42.05
N LYS A 3 -16.90 -11.06 41.74
CA LYS A 3 -16.21 -12.22 41.15
C LYS A 3 -15.66 -11.95 39.75
N ASN A 4 -16.37 -11.20 38.91
CA ASN A 4 -15.93 -10.91 37.54
C ASN A 4 -14.74 -9.95 37.50
N ARG A 5 -14.65 -9.01 38.45
CA ARG A 5 -13.47 -8.13 38.57
C ARG A 5 -12.22 -8.89 38.98
N ALA A 6 -12.32 -9.87 39.87
CA ALA A 6 -11.17 -10.70 40.26
C ALA A 6 -10.63 -11.54 39.09
N THR A 7 -11.51 -12.15 38.31
CA THR A 7 -11.12 -12.94 37.13
C THR A 7 -10.48 -12.07 36.04
N LEU A 8 -11.00 -10.86 35.82
CA LEU A 8 -10.43 -9.91 34.85
C LEU A 8 -9.02 -9.46 35.26
N THR A 9 -8.83 -9.12 36.53
CA THR A 9 -7.51 -8.71 37.06
C THR A 9 -6.50 -9.84 36.98
N ILE A 10 -6.89 -11.09 37.26
CA ILE A 10 -6.02 -12.26 37.11
C ILE A 10 -5.64 -12.48 35.64
N GLY A 11 -6.61 -12.33 34.72
CA GLY A 11 -6.35 -12.42 33.28
C GLY A 11 -5.36 -11.36 32.78
N VAL A 12 -5.52 -10.11 33.21
CA VAL A 12 -4.60 -9.01 32.85
C VAL A 12 -3.19 -9.23 33.43
N VAL A 13 -3.08 -9.72 34.66
CA VAL A 13 -1.79 -10.02 35.30
C VAL A 13 -1.09 -11.19 34.59
N LEU A 14 -1.81 -12.25 34.24
CA LEU A 14 -1.26 -13.38 33.48
C LEU A 14 -0.82 -12.96 32.08
N ALA A 15 -1.61 -12.14 31.38
CA ALA A 15 -1.23 -11.59 30.09
C ALA A 15 0.01 -10.69 30.18
N ALA A 16 0.11 -9.86 31.22
CA ALA A 16 1.30 -9.03 31.46
C ALA A 16 2.54 -9.87 31.81
N ILE A 17 2.40 -10.96 32.56
CA ILE A 17 3.49 -11.91 32.85
C ILE A 17 3.91 -12.65 31.59
N LEU A 18 2.97 -13.06 30.73
CA LEU A 18 3.26 -13.74 29.47
C LEU A 18 3.93 -12.80 28.46
N LEU A 19 3.42 -11.57 28.32
CA LEU A 19 4.05 -10.53 27.48
C LEU A 19 5.43 -10.16 28.03
N GLY A 20 5.56 -10.06 29.35
CA GLY A 20 6.84 -9.86 30.02
C GLY A 20 7.80 -11.02 29.76
N SER A 21 7.35 -12.28 29.87
CA SER A 21 8.21 -13.44 29.63
C SER A 21 8.66 -13.52 28.17
N ILE A 22 7.79 -13.26 27.20
CA ILE A 22 8.13 -13.15 25.77
C ILE A 22 9.14 -12.02 25.54
N PHE A 23 8.94 -10.87 26.17
CA PHE A 23 9.86 -9.73 26.06
C PHE A 23 11.23 -10.01 26.70
N PHE A 24 11.28 -10.81 27.77
CA PHE A 24 12.54 -11.20 28.42
C PHE A 24 13.22 -12.41 27.76
N THR A 25 12.49 -13.28 27.06
CA THR A 25 13.03 -14.45 26.35
C THR A 25 13.41 -14.16 24.90
N SER A 26 12.86 -13.11 24.27
CA SER A 26 13.21 -12.69 22.90
C SER A 26 14.72 -12.52 22.72
N GLY A 27 15.39 -11.83 23.63
CA GLY A 27 16.85 -11.65 23.58
C GLY A 27 17.66 -12.93 23.81
N ALA A 28 17.08 -13.99 24.39
CA ALA A 28 17.73 -15.31 24.50
C ALA A 28 17.52 -16.14 23.22
N TYR A 29 16.34 -16.03 22.61
CA TYR A 29 15.99 -16.67 21.34
C TYR A 29 16.79 -16.07 20.16
N GLU A 30 16.97 -14.75 20.15
CA GLU A 30 17.79 -14.07 19.14
C GLU A 30 19.27 -14.47 19.21
N ARG A 31 19.84 -14.58 20.42
CA ARG A 31 21.20 -15.10 20.63
C ARG A 31 21.37 -16.56 20.23
N PHE A 32 20.29 -17.34 20.23
CA PHE A 32 20.27 -18.72 19.74
C PHE A 32 20.25 -18.78 18.21
N LEU A 33 19.46 -17.92 17.55
CA LEU A 33 19.45 -17.77 16.08
C LEU A 33 20.79 -17.24 15.55
N ASP A 34 21.41 -16.27 16.25
CA ASP A 34 22.69 -15.68 15.87
C ASP A 34 23.83 -16.73 15.84
N LYS A 35 23.79 -17.73 16.73
CA LYS A 35 24.75 -18.86 16.73
C LYS A 35 24.58 -19.83 15.56
N ARG A 36 23.41 -19.85 14.92
CA ARG A 36 23.14 -20.69 13.75
C ARG A 36 23.40 -19.97 12.42
N LEU A 37 23.20 -18.65 12.39
CA LEU A 37 23.37 -17.83 11.17
C LEU A 37 24.82 -17.38 10.94
N PHE A 38 25.58 -17.11 11.99
CA PHE A 38 26.95 -16.62 11.89
C PHE A 38 27.95 -17.59 12.50
N GLN A 39 29.04 -17.86 11.79
CA GLN A 39 30.13 -18.71 12.29
C GLN A 39 30.88 -18.04 13.47
N ASP A 40 30.94 -16.71 13.47
CA ASP A 40 31.68 -15.91 14.43
C ASP A 40 30.75 -15.16 15.41
N PRO A 41 31.20 -14.85 16.64
CA PRO A 41 30.40 -14.09 17.60
C PRO A 41 29.97 -12.73 17.06
N VAL A 42 28.66 -12.43 17.15
CA VAL A 42 28.10 -11.12 16.84
C VAL A 42 28.54 -10.11 17.93
N VAL A 43 29.18 -9.02 17.50
CA VAL A 43 29.67 -7.93 18.37
C VAL A 43 28.90 -6.64 18.22
N TYR A 44 28.14 -6.49 17.13
CA TYR A 44 27.26 -5.36 16.88
C TYR A 44 26.07 -5.81 16.06
N ARG A 45 24.88 -5.28 16.35
CA ARG A 45 23.69 -5.53 15.55
C ARG A 45 22.72 -4.37 15.70
N GLU A 46 22.13 -3.96 14.59
CA GLU A 46 21.12 -2.91 14.54
C GLU A 46 20.22 -3.11 13.32
N GLN A 47 18.91 -2.88 13.50
CA GLN A 47 17.96 -2.81 12.40
C GLN A 47 17.67 -1.34 12.10
N THR A 48 17.97 -0.90 10.88
CA THR A 48 17.65 0.45 10.38
C THR A 48 16.38 0.38 9.52
N PRO A 49 15.77 1.53 9.17
CA PRO A 49 14.67 1.56 8.20
C PRO A 49 15.03 0.98 6.83
N TYR A 50 16.32 0.89 6.51
CA TYR A 50 16.83 0.44 5.21
C TYR A 50 17.32 -1.00 5.24
N GLN A 51 17.99 -1.41 6.32
CA GLN A 51 18.74 -2.67 6.35
C GLN A 51 19.10 -3.15 7.76
N LYS A 52 19.39 -4.44 7.87
CA LYS A 52 19.92 -5.07 9.07
C LYS A 52 21.45 -5.05 9.05
N LEU A 53 22.06 -4.26 9.93
CA LEU A 53 23.50 -4.19 10.12
C LEU A 53 23.92 -5.21 11.18
N THR A 54 24.84 -6.11 10.86
CA THR A 54 25.40 -7.08 11.82
C THR A 54 26.91 -7.14 11.67
N MET A 55 27.66 -6.98 12.77
CA MET A 55 29.11 -7.15 12.77
C MET A 55 29.49 -8.34 13.63
N THR A 56 30.31 -9.23 13.11
CA THR A 56 30.91 -10.33 13.86
C THR A 56 32.38 -10.08 14.13
N ALA A 57 32.95 -10.75 15.14
CA ALA A 57 34.37 -10.67 15.42
C ALA A 57 34.97 -12.04 15.75
N TRP A 58 35.86 -12.52 14.90
CA TRP A 58 36.68 -13.69 15.21
C TRP A 58 37.94 -13.27 16.00
N ARG A 59 38.01 -13.71 17.26
CA ARG A 59 39.15 -13.50 18.18
C ARG A 59 39.62 -12.04 18.31
N GLY A 60 38.73 -11.07 18.05
CA GLY A 60 39.05 -9.64 18.06
C GLY A 60 40.06 -9.18 16.99
N LYS A 61 40.26 -9.98 15.92
CA LYS A 61 41.23 -9.70 14.85
C LYS A 61 40.60 -9.60 13.46
N ASP A 62 39.58 -10.42 13.19
CA ASP A 62 38.81 -10.36 11.95
C ASP A 62 37.40 -9.88 12.28
N TYR A 63 37.09 -8.67 11.85
CA TYR A 63 35.77 -8.07 11.97
C TYR A 63 35.09 -8.11 10.62
N ARG A 64 33.87 -8.65 10.59
CA ARG A 64 33.09 -8.79 9.37
C ARG A 64 31.79 -8.05 9.50
N LEU A 65 31.49 -7.19 8.52
CA LEU A 65 30.20 -6.52 8.43
C LEU A 65 29.29 -7.31 7.50
N TYR A 66 28.04 -7.50 7.92
CA TYR A 66 26.97 -8.12 7.17
C TYR A 66 25.81 -7.13 7.06
N ILE A 67 25.29 -6.98 5.85
CA ILE A 67 24.07 -6.23 5.55
C ILE A 67 23.03 -7.22 5.05
N ASN A 68 21.90 -7.31 5.76
CA ASN A 68 20.83 -8.28 5.48
C ASN A 68 21.35 -9.73 5.36
N GLY A 69 22.39 -10.07 6.13
CA GLY A 69 23.03 -11.38 6.12
C GLY A 69 24.12 -11.60 5.06
N ASN A 70 24.29 -10.69 4.10
CA ASN A 70 25.35 -10.75 3.09
C ASN A 70 26.61 -10.04 3.60
N ILE A 71 27.77 -10.69 3.49
CA ILE A 71 29.06 -10.09 3.87
C ILE A 71 29.36 -8.86 3.00
N GLN A 72 29.81 -7.78 3.63
CA GLN A 72 30.16 -6.52 2.97
C GLN A 72 31.65 -6.20 3.03
N PHE A 73 32.35 -6.67 4.08
CA PHE A 73 33.81 -6.74 4.12
C PHE A 73 34.26 -7.64 5.26
N SER A 74 35.52 -8.11 5.19
CA SER A 74 36.28 -8.65 6.31
C SER A 74 37.53 -7.79 6.52
N SER A 75 37.81 -7.41 7.77
CA SER A 75 38.91 -6.48 8.08
C SER A 75 40.30 -7.03 7.75
N VAL A 76 40.42 -8.34 7.50
CA VAL A 76 41.71 -8.96 7.15
C VAL A 76 42.00 -9.00 5.66
N ASP A 77 40.99 -8.81 4.80
CA ASP A 77 41.15 -8.88 3.34
C ASP A 77 40.45 -7.77 2.55
N GLU A 78 39.75 -6.84 3.21
CA GLU A 78 39.09 -5.67 2.61
C GLU A 78 39.99 -4.90 1.65
N TYR A 79 41.29 -4.80 1.96
CA TYR A 79 42.25 -4.09 1.13
C TYR A 79 42.31 -4.66 -0.29
N ARG A 80 42.10 -5.96 -0.49
CA ARG A 80 42.11 -6.57 -1.84
C ARG A 80 40.94 -6.06 -2.69
N TYR A 81 39.77 -5.88 -2.08
CA TYR A 81 38.58 -5.33 -2.73
C TYR A 81 38.75 -3.83 -3.00
N HIS A 82 39.03 -3.05 -1.96
CA HIS A 82 39.07 -1.59 -2.08
C HIS A 82 40.27 -1.09 -2.89
N GLU A 83 41.43 -1.74 -2.83
CA GLU A 83 42.57 -1.38 -3.68
C GLU A 83 42.25 -1.62 -5.16
N ALA A 84 41.60 -2.74 -5.50
CA ALA A 84 41.18 -3.05 -6.87
C ALA A 84 40.06 -2.12 -7.37
N LEU A 85 39.11 -1.78 -6.50
CA LEU A 85 38.01 -0.87 -6.82
C LEU A 85 38.50 0.57 -7.01
N VAL A 86 39.45 1.04 -6.18
CA VAL A 86 39.87 2.45 -6.19
C VAL A 86 41.06 2.71 -7.10
N HIS A 87 42.15 1.95 -6.98
CA HIS A 87 43.40 2.34 -7.62
C HIS A 87 43.39 2.14 -9.13
N VAL A 88 42.65 1.14 -9.61
CA VAL A 88 42.53 0.86 -11.05
C VAL A 88 41.94 2.08 -11.78
N PRO A 89 40.71 2.56 -11.50
CA PRO A 89 40.17 3.73 -12.21
C PRO A 89 40.98 5.01 -11.95
N MET A 90 41.54 5.20 -10.76
CA MET A 90 42.32 6.39 -10.42
C MET A 90 43.63 6.48 -11.22
N SER A 91 44.23 5.35 -11.60
CA SER A 91 45.44 5.32 -12.43
C SER A 91 45.20 5.69 -13.90
N LEU A 92 43.95 5.63 -14.36
CA LEU A 92 43.59 5.86 -15.76
C LEU A 92 43.35 7.34 -16.08
N VAL A 93 43.06 8.14 -15.06
CA VAL A 93 42.72 9.56 -15.24
C VAL A 93 43.87 10.42 -14.74
N PRO A 94 44.52 11.23 -15.60
CA PRO A 94 45.60 12.11 -15.16
C PRO A 94 45.03 13.27 -14.32
N ASN A 95 45.60 13.50 -13.14
CA ASN A 95 45.22 14.58 -12.20
C ASN A 95 43.74 14.54 -11.77
N VAL A 96 43.31 13.46 -11.12
CA VAL A 96 41.96 13.34 -10.54
C VAL A 96 41.73 14.41 -9.47
N ARG A 97 40.72 15.27 -9.62
CA ARG A 97 40.35 16.30 -8.63
C ARG A 97 39.03 16.03 -7.95
N LYS A 98 38.04 15.52 -8.68
CA LYS A 98 36.67 15.31 -8.20
C LYS A 98 36.25 13.86 -8.30
N VAL A 99 35.94 13.25 -7.16
CA VAL A 99 35.50 11.85 -7.06
C VAL A 99 34.08 11.77 -6.50
N LEU A 100 33.22 10.99 -7.15
CA LEU A 100 31.90 10.62 -6.63
C LEU A 100 31.92 9.15 -6.22
N ILE A 101 31.43 8.86 -5.02
CA ILE A 101 31.24 7.51 -4.49
C ILE A 101 29.73 7.31 -4.30
N LEU A 102 29.17 6.27 -4.90
CA LEU A 102 27.79 5.85 -4.70
C LEU A 102 27.80 4.55 -3.87
N GLY A 103 27.26 4.61 -2.65
CA GLY A 103 27.47 3.61 -1.61
C GLY A 103 28.76 3.86 -0.81
N GLY A 104 29.43 2.79 -0.40
CA GLY A 104 30.70 2.87 0.36
C GLY A 104 30.56 3.49 1.75
N GLY A 105 29.38 3.43 2.38
CA GLY A 105 29.10 4.06 3.67
C GLY A 105 29.97 3.60 4.85
N ASP A 106 30.71 2.50 4.73
CA ASP A 106 31.73 2.05 5.68
C ASP A 106 33.02 2.92 5.68
N GLY A 107 33.23 3.71 4.62
CA GLY A 107 34.34 4.65 4.48
C GLY A 107 35.67 4.03 4.01
N LEU A 108 35.71 2.77 3.58
CA LEU A 108 36.93 2.11 3.13
C LEU A 108 37.39 2.58 1.74
N VAL A 109 36.45 2.92 0.85
CA VAL A 109 36.78 3.63 -0.40
C VAL A 109 37.44 4.98 -0.11
N VAL A 110 36.86 5.75 0.83
CA VAL A 110 37.39 7.06 1.23
C VAL A 110 38.79 6.93 1.85
N LYS A 111 39.04 5.86 2.62
CA LYS A 111 40.37 5.57 3.19
C LYS A 111 41.44 5.46 2.09
N GLN A 112 41.19 4.70 1.02
CA GLN A 112 42.14 4.56 -0.08
C GLN A 112 42.42 5.90 -0.77
N LEU A 113 41.36 6.69 -1.04
CA LEU A 113 41.50 8.04 -1.60
C LEU A 113 42.29 8.97 -0.70
N ARG A 114 42.02 8.92 0.61
CA ARG A 114 42.70 9.74 1.61
C ARG A 114 44.17 9.41 1.75
N GLU A 115 44.53 8.13 1.75
CA GLU A 115 45.90 7.68 1.98
C GLU A 115 46.79 7.95 0.76
N HIS A 116 46.30 7.66 -0.45
CA HIS A 116 47.15 7.61 -1.65
C HIS A 116 47.00 8.80 -2.61
N TYR A 117 45.89 9.54 -2.61
CA TYR A 117 45.61 10.60 -3.59
C TYR A 117 45.40 11.96 -2.91
N LYS A 118 46.50 12.69 -2.71
CA LYS A 118 46.51 14.00 -2.04
C LYS A 118 46.06 15.13 -2.95
N GLU A 119 46.13 14.93 -4.25
CA GLU A 119 45.72 15.83 -5.31
C GLU A 119 44.19 15.95 -5.48
N VAL A 120 43.43 14.96 -4.97
CA VAL A 120 41.96 15.02 -4.97
C VAL A 120 41.50 16.18 -4.09
N GLU A 121 40.65 17.04 -4.65
CA GLU A 121 40.14 18.27 -4.02
C GLU A 121 38.76 18.05 -3.39
N GLU A 122 37.89 17.25 -4.02
CA GLU A 122 36.49 17.04 -3.62
C GLU A 122 36.12 15.54 -3.71
N ILE A 123 35.65 14.97 -2.61
CA ILE A 123 35.13 13.60 -2.52
C ILE A 123 33.67 13.71 -2.09
N VAL A 124 32.73 13.30 -2.94
CA VAL A 124 31.32 13.21 -2.57
C VAL A 124 30.93 11.76 -2.38
N MET A 125 30.43 11.39 -1.21
CA MET A 125 29.93 10.05 -0.92
C MET A 125 28.43 10.09 -0.68
N VAL A 126 27.68 9.30 -1.46
CA VAL A 126 26.22 9.21 -1.40
C VAL A 126 25.83 7.84 -0.91
N ASP A 127 25.31 7.75 0.31
CA ASP A 127 24.87 6.48 0.90
C ASP A 127 23.43 6.59 1.41
N LEU A 128 22.62 5.58 1.11
CA LEU A 128 21.19 5.59 1.44
C LEU A 128 20.95 5.60 2.96
N ASP A 129 21.79 4.93 3.74
CA ASP A 129 21.55 4.71 5.16
C ASP A 129 22.40 5.67 6.03
N PRO A 130 21.79 6.71 6.63
CA PRO A 130 22.51 7.63 7.50
C PRO A 130 23.15 6.93 8.69
N ARG A 131 22.54 5.84 9.17
CA ARG A 131 23.09 5.10 10.31
C ARG A 131 24.39 4.39 9.95
N MET A 132 24.54 3.91 8.71
CA MET A 132 25.77 3.27 8.24
C MET A 132 26.93 4.28 8.24
N THR A 133 26.71 5.48 7.70
CA THR A 133 27.73 6.54 7.66
C THR A 133 28.09 7.07 9.06
N GLU A 134 27.11 7.16 9.96
CA GLU A 134 27.33 7.53 11.36
C GLU A 134 28.19 6.48 12.08
N LEU A 135 27.93 5.19 11.84
CA LEU A 135 28.70 4.09 12.40
C LEU A 135 30.14 4.08 11.89
N ALA A 136 30.35 4.30 10.59
CA ALA A 136 31.68 4.43 10.01
C ALA A 136 32.48 5.57 10.66
N LYS A 137 31.81 6.67 11.03
CA LYS A 137 32.45 7.84 11.67
C LYS A 137 32.70 7.65 13.17
N SER A 138 31.74 7.08 13.89
CA SER A 138 31.71 7.12 15.36
C SER A 138 32.04 5.78 16.04
N HIS A 139 31.75 4.64 15.40
CA HIS A 139 31.93 3.33 16.02
C HIS A 139 33.42 2.98 16.12
N PRO A 140 33.98 2.69 17.32
CA PRO A 140 35.43 2.54 17.52
C PRO A 140 36.08 1.50 16.59
N THR A 141 35.39 0.39 16.34
CA THR A 141 35.89 -0.67 15.45
C THR A 141 35.93 -0.23 13.99
N LEU A 142 34.85 0.34 13.45
CA LEU A 142 34.78 0.76 12.05
C LEU A 142 35.70 1.94 11.79
N ARG A 143 35.72 2.92 12.70
CA ARG A 143 36.65 4.05 12.65
C ARG A 143 38.12 3.61 12.64
N ARG A 144 38.45 2.53 13.36
CA ARG A 144 39.80 1.94 13.32
C ARG A 144 40.09 1.27 11.98
N ILE A 145 39.11 0.57 11.40
CA ILE A 145 39.27 -0.17 10.12
C ILE A 145 39.39 0.81 8.95
N ASN A 146 38.54 1.84 8.90
CA ASN A 146 38.59 2.91 7.88
C ASN A 146 39.64 4.00 8.17
N GLY A 147 40.43 3.88 9.24
CA GLY A 147 41.52 4.80 9.56
C GLY A 147 41.08 6.24 9.88
N GLY A 148 39.81 6.45 10.25
CA GLY A 148 39.22 7.77 10.46
C GLY A 148 38.99 8.55 9.16
N ALA A 149 38.83 7.87 8.03
CA ALA A 149 38.63 8.50 6.72
C ALA A 149 37.37 9.38 6.64
N MET A 150 36.36 9.10 7.46
CA MET A 150 35.13 9.89 7.57
C MET A 150 35.32 11.31 8.14
N ASP A 151 36.52 11.60 8.65
CA ASP A 151 36.92 12.93 9.17
C ASP A 151 37.73 13.74 8.13
N ASP A 152 37.89 13.28 6.88
CA ASP A 152 38.61 14.01 5.83
C ASP A 152 37.87 15.30 5.45
N GLU A 153 38.57 16.44 5.45
CA GLU A 153 37.99 17.76 5.14
C GLU A 153 37.48 17.86 3.69
N ARG A 154 37.94 16.98 2.80
CA ARG A 154 37.53 16.92 1.40
C ARG A 154 36.25 16.11 1.18
N LEU A 155 35.78 15.39 2.20
CA LEU A 155 34.63 14.49 2.13
C LEU A 155 33.32 15.24 2.40
N GLU A 156 32.43 15.22 1.42
CA GLU A 156 31.01 15.58 1.55
C GLU A 156 30.19 14.27 1.64
N VAL A 157 29.55 14.04 2.78
CA VAL A 157 28.63 12.89 2.97
C VAL A 157 27.21 13.36 2.70
N VAL A 158 26.53 12.69 1.76
CA VAL A 158 25.14 12.93 1.39
C VAL A 158 24.35 11.66 1.68
N ASN A 159 23.31 11.76 2.52
CA ASN A 159 22.44 10.63 2.79
C ASN A 159 21.17 10.70 1.91
N ASP A 160 21.21 10.06 0.75
CA ASP A 160 20.15 10.06 -0.25
C ASP A 160 20.24 8.81 -1.16
N ASP A 161 19.19 8.54 -1.94
CA ASP A 161 19.20 7.50 -2.98
C ASP A 161 20.12 7.92 -4.14
N ALA A 162 21.01 7.00 -4.54
CA ALA A 162 22.02 7.28 -5.58
C ALA A 162 21.41 7.69 -6.93
N MET A 163 20.26 7.13 -7.31
CA MET A 163 19.55 7.52 -8.55
C MET A 163 19.08 8.96 -8.44
N ASN A 164 18.42 9.33 -7.33
CA ASN A 164 17.91 10.68 -7.09
C ASN A 164 19.04 11.71 -7.12
N TYR A 165 20.12 11.45 -6.38
CA TYR A 165 21.27 12.35 -6.35
C TYR A 165 21.87 12.60 -7.75
N VAL A 166 22.07 11.53 -8.53
CA VAL A 166 22.66 11.64 -9.87
C VAL A 166 21.71 12.36 -10.84
N MET A 167 20.40 12.17 -10.72
CA MET A 167 19.39 12.90 -11.49
C MET A 167 19.46 14.41 -11.22
N ASP A 168 19.53 14.80 -9.95
CA ASP A 168 19.42 16.20 -9.52
C ASP A 168 20.73 16.99 -9.64
N THR A 169 21.86 16.33 -9.39
CA THR A 169 23.16 17.00 -9.41
C THR A 169 23.53 17.46 -10.82
N LYS A 170 24.13 18.64 -10.92
CA LYS A 170 24.74 19.15 -12.18
C LYS A 170 26.27 19.05 -12.17
N LYS A 171 26.86 18.60 -11.05
CA LYS A 171 28.31 18.42 -10.91
C LYS A 171 28.79 17.32 -11.87
N ARG A 172 30.02 17.48 -12.38
CA ARG A 172 30.72 16.44 -13.14
C ARG A 172 31.97 15.99 -12.40
N PHE A 173 32.29 14.71 -12.52
CA PHE A 173 33.35 14.04 -11.76
C PHE A 173 34.38 13.41 -12.69
N ASP A 174 35.64 13.43 -12.25
CA ASP A 174 36.75 12.81 -12.96
C ASP A 174 36.69 11.29 -12.81
N VAL A 175 36.36 10.82 -11.60
CA VAL A 175 36.16 9.41 -11.29
C VAL A 175 34.83 9.21 -10.56
N ILE A 176 34.06 8.19 -10.98
CA ILE A 176 32.84 7.76 -10.30
C ILE A 176 33.02 6.31 -9.84
N ILE A 177 32.93 6.06 -8.54
CA ILE A 177 33.07 4.74 -7.92
C ILE A 177 31.69 4.31 -7.43
N ILE A 178 31.20 3.18 -7.92
CA ILE A 178 29.91 2.61 -7.54
C ILE A 178 30.18 1.37 -6.69
N ASP A 179 29.95 1.50 -5.40
CA ASP A 179 30.19 0.50 -4.36
C ASP A 179 28.89 0.16 -3.65
N LEU A 180 27.95 -0.38 -4.43
CA LEU A 180 26.63 -0.75 -3.98
C LEU A 180 26.56 -2.25 -3.69
N PRO A 181 25.66 -2.70 -2.80
CA PRO A 181 25.42 -4.13 -2.61
C PRO A 181 24.95 -4.80 -3.91
N ASP A 182 25.10 -6.13 -3.96
CA ASP A 182 24.65 -6.92 -5.10
C ASP A 182 23.15 -6.74 -5.37
N PRO A 183 22.71 -6.75 -6.64
CA PRO A 183 21.34 -6.45 -7.09
C PRO A 183 20.36 -7.59 -6.77
N ASN A 184 20.18 -7.87 -5.49
CA ASN A 184 19.38 -8.98 -4.95
C ASN A 184 17.91 -8.60 -4.67
N ASN A 185 17.52 -7.36 -4.96
CA ASN A 185 16.15 -6.85 -4.91
C ASN A 185 15.93 -5.78 -5.98
N GLU A 186 14.68 -5.40 -6.23
CA GLU A 186 14.34 -4.43 -7.28
C GLU A 186 14.95 -3.04 -7.06
N SER A 187 14.95 -2.55 -5.81
CA SER A 187 15.52 -1.26 -5.42
C SER A 187 17.02 -1.17 -5.67
N LEU A 188 17.76 -2.27 -5.59
CA LEU A 188 19.17 -2.33 -5.97
C LEU A 188 19.34 -2.59 -7.47
N SER A 189 18.54 -3.47 -8.07
CA SER A 189 18.61 -3.80 -9.51
C SER A 189 18.44 -2.58 -10.41
N LYS A 190 17.60 -1.60 -10.02
CA LYS A 190 17.44 -0.33 -10.75
C LYS A 190 18.75 0.46 -10.88
N LEU A 191 19.66 0.35 -9.90
CA LEU A 191 20.97 1.01 -9.85
C LEU A 191 22.04 0.28 -10.70
N TYR A 192 21.66 -0.78 -11.40
CA TYR A 192 22.50 -1.47 -12.38
C TYR A 192 21.84 -1.48 -13.77
N SER A 193 20.99 -0.49 -14.08
CA SER A 193 20.27 -0.36 -15.35
C SER A 193 21.01 0.49 -16.38
N VAL A 194 20.72 0.30 -17.67
CA VAL A 194 21.23 1.18 -18.75
C VAL A 194 20.92 2.65 -18.44
N GLU A 195 19.71 2.94 -17.96
CA GLU A 195 19.26 4.30 -17.68
C GLU A 195 20.09 4.94 -16.58
N PHE A 196 20.38 4.21 -15.50
CA PHE A 196 21.28 4.68 -14.45
C PHE A 196 22.68 4.92 -14.98
N TYR A 197 23.28 3.97 -15.72
CA TYR A 197 24.62 4.16 -16.28
C TYR A 197 24.69 5.30 -17.32
N ARG A 198 23.59 5.61 -18.04
CA ARG A 198 23.51 6.80 -18.90
C ARG A 198 23.55 8.09 -18.09
N LEU A 199 22.87 8.12 -16.93
CA LEU A 199 22.97 9.24 -16.01
C LEU A 199 24.40 9.38 -15.49
N ILE A 200 25.05 8.28 -15.08
CA ILE A 200 26.47 8.26 -14.69
C ILE A 200 27.37 8.80 -15.80
N ARG A 201 27.22 8.32 -17.03
CA ARG A 201 27.96 8.82 -18.20
C ARG A 201 27.79 10.32 -18.39
N ASN A 202 26.61 10.87 -18.13
CA ASN A 202 26.34 12.31 -18.23
C ASN A 202 26.95 13.13 -17.09
N ARG A 203 27.25 12.51 -15.94
CA ARG A 203 27.98 13.14 -14.82
C ARG A 203 29.49 12.90 -14.88
N LEU A 204 29.97 12.09 -15.80
CA LEU A 204 31.39 11.88 -16.01
C LEU A 204 32.00 13.04 -16.81
N GLN A 205 33.23 13.43 -16.47
CA GLN A 205 34.03 14.31 -17.32
C GLN A 205 34.39 13.62 -18.65
N ASP A 206 34.86 14.38 -19.64
CA ASP A 206 35.09 13.83 -20.98
C ASP A 206 36.23 12.81 -21.05
N ASN A 207 37.20 12.93 -20.15
CA ASN A 207 38.27 11.94 -19.93
C ASN A 207 38.08 11.15 -18.62
N GLY A 208 36.89 11.22 -18.02
CA GLY A 208 36.64 10.55 -16.75
C GLY A 208 36.43 9.05 -16.91
N VAL A 209 36.53 8.33 -15.80
CA VAL A 209 36.32 6.87 -15.72
C VAL A 209 35.34 6.55 -14.61
N MET A 210 34.39 5.66 -14.86
CA MET A 210 33.60 5.03 -13.81
C MET A 210 34.07 3.60 -13.54
N VAL A 211 33.89 3.15 -12.31
CA VAL A 211 34.03 1.75 -11.92
C VAL A 211 32.80 1.32 -11.13
N THR A 212 32.40 0.07 -11.29
CA THR A 212 31.42 -0.54 -10.40
C THR A 212 31.85 -1.93 -10.00
N GLN A 213 31.59 -2.31 -8.76
CA GLN A 213 31.58 -3.71 -8.36
C GLN A 213 30.48 -4.44 -9.15
N SER A 214 30.72 -5.71 -9.53
CA SER A 214 29.89 -6.44 -10.49
C SER A 214 29.61 -7.88 -10.07
N SER A 215 29.59 -8.16 -8.77
CA SER A 215 29.35 -9.48 -8.17
C SER A 215 30.43 -10.52 -8.52
N ALA A 216 30.20 -11.77 -8.11
CA ALA A 216 31.15 -12.87 -8.24
C ALA A 216 31.25 -13.40 -9.68
N VAL A 217 32.47 -13.49 -10.21
CA VAL A 217 32.73 -13.96 -11.58
C VAL A 217 32.49 -15.45 -11.75
N TYR A 218 32.88 -16.24 -10.74
CA TYR A 218 32.70 -17.70 -10.75
C TYR A 218 31.31 -18.14 -10.28
N PHE A 219 30.80 -17.54 -9.20
CA PHE A 219 29.53 -17.93 -8.58
C PHE A 219 28.31 -17.21 -9.15
N ALA A 220 28.49 -16.07 -9.83
CA ALA A 220 27.42 -15.31 -10.48
C ALA A 220 27.80 -14.82 -11.90
N PRO A 221 28.38 -15.67 -12.78
CA PRO A 221 28.92 -15.24 -14.09
C PRO A 221 27.88 -14.54 -14.97
N ASN A 222 26.62 -14.97 -14.95
CA ASN A 222 25.59 -14.34 -15.77
C ASN A 222 25.26 -12.92 -15.26
N SER A 223 25.26 -12.71 -13.94
CA SER A 223 25.07 -11.38 -13.34
C SER A 223 26.24 -10.47 -13.69
N PHE A 224 27.47 -10.96 -13.53
CA PHE A 224 28.68 -10.23 -13.86
C PHE A 224 28.69 -9.77 -15.32
N TRP A 225 28.49 -10.69 -16.26
CA TRP A 225 28.48 -10.37 -17.69
C TRP A 225 27.25 -9.53 -18.09
N SER A 226 26.11 -9.68 -17.40
CA SER A 226 24.93 -8.84 -17.66
C SER A 226 25.19 -7.39 -17.26
N ILE A 227 25.85 -7.15 -16.11
CA ILE A 227 26.29 -5.81 -15.70
C ILE A 227 27.24 -5.24 -16.75
N HIS A 228 28.25 -6.03 -17.19
CA HIS A 228 29.17 -5.63 -18.25
C HIS A 228 28.44 -5.16 -19.52
N ARG A 229 27.55 -6.00 -20.08
CA ARG A 229 26.76 -5.67 -21.28
C ARG A 229 25.83 -4.48 -21.09
N THR A 230 25.34 -4.28 -19.87
CA THR A 230 24.46 -3.15 -19.54
C THR A 230 25.23 -1.82 -19.56
N ILE A 231 26.47 -1.84 -19.07
CA ILE A 231 27.36 -0.68 -19.12
C ILE A 231 27.76 -0.41 -20.58
N GLU A 232 28.06 -1.43 -21.38
CA GLU A 232 28.30 -1.26 -22.83
C GLU A 232 27.14 -0.54 -23.50
N ALA A 233 25.90 -0.97 -23.26
CA ALA A 233 24.70 -0.35 -23.84
C ALA A 233 24.48 1.13 -23.42
N ALA A 234 25.13 1.58 -22.34
CA ALA A 234 25.10 2.96 -21.87
C ALA A 234 26.27 3.81 -22.40
N PHE A 235 27.45 3.21 -22.59
CA PHE A 235 28.69 3.91 -22.94
C PHE A 235 29.06 3.84 -24.42
N CYS A 236 28.60 2.80 -25.14
CA CYS A 236 28.91 2.58 -26.54
C CYS A 236 28.06 3.47 -27.48
N PRO A 237 28.65 4.06 -28.53
CA PRO A 237 27.92 4.80 -29.55
C PRO A 237 27.00 3.94 -30.42
N ASP A 238 27.38 2.69 -30.67
CA ASP A 238 26.66 1.74 -31.54
C ASP A 238 25.92 0.66 -30.74
N GLU A 239 24.72 0.29 -31.20
CA GLU A 239 23.88 -0.76 -30.58
C GLU A 239 24.49 -2.17 -30.61
N LYS A 240 25.59 -2.38 -31.34
CA LYS A 240 26.28 -3.68 -31.48
C LYS A 240 27.35 -3.95 -30.40
N GLY A 241 27.57 -3.03 -29.47
CA GLY A 241 28.58 -3.13 -28.41
C GLY A 241 29.94 -2.55 -28.82
N CYS A 242 30.88 -2.50 -27.86
CA CYS A 242 32.22 -1.92 -28.05
C CYS A 242 33.27 -3.02 -28.05
N ALA A 243 33.84 -3.36 -29.21
CA ALA A 243 34.90 -4.36 -29.30
C ALA A 243 36.09 -3.83 -30.11
N GLY A 244 37.29 -4.29 -29.75
CA GLY A 244 38.53 -3.92 -30.46
C GLY A 244 39.01 -2.51 -30.10
N GLU A 245 39.32 -1.69 -31.11
CA GLU A 245 39.92 -0.36 -30.93
C GLU A 245 38.95 0.69 -30.32
N ASP A 246 37.64 0.40 -30.32
CA ASP A 246 36.58 1.25 -29.73
C ASP A 246 36.08 0.70 -28.38
N GLN A 247 36.91 -0.02 -27.62
CA GLN A 247 36.51 -0.61 -26.33
C GLN A 247 36.30 0.48 -25.25
N HIS A 248 35.05 0.80 -24.92
CA HIS A 248 34.73 1.77 -23.86
C HIS A 248 34.56 1.15 -22.47
N VAL A 249 34.41 -0.18 -22.39
CA VAL A 249 34.11 -0.91 -21.15
C VAL A 249 35.11 -2.05 -20.98
N VAL A 250 35.72 -2.16 -19.80
CA VAL A 250 36.75 -3.17 -19.51
C VAL A 250 36.38 -3.93 -18.23
N PRO A 251 36.12 -5.26 -18.32
CA PRO A 251 35.90 -6.10 -17.15
C PRO A 251 37.23 -6.50 -16.53
N TYR A 252 37.28 -6.66 -15.21
CA TYR A 252 38.41 -7.23 -14.49
C TYR A 252 37.93 -7.91 -13.20
N HIS A 253 38.75 -8.78 -12.61
CA HIS A 253 38.34 -9.55 -11.44
C HIS A 253 39.52 -9.88 -10.53
N THR A 254 39.23 -10.19 -9.28
CA THR A 254 40.24 -10.62 -8.32
C THR A 254 39.66 -11.54 -7.26
N TRP A 255 40.49 -12.49 -6.80
CA TRP A 255 40.16 -13.34 -5.67
C TRP A 255 40.23 -12.58 -4.33
N ILE A 256 39.13 -12.58 -3.58
CA ILE A 256 39.02 -12.04 -2.23
C ILE A 256 38.67 -13.22 -1.30
N PRO A 257 39.54 -13.58 -0.33
CA PRO A 257 39.33 -14.78 0.49
C PRO A 257 37.96 -14.93 1.14
N SER A 258 37.36 -13.83 1.60
CA SER A 258 36.05 -13.81 2.23
C SER A 258 34.87 -13.85 1.25
N PHE A 259 35.06 -13.44 -0.02
CA PHE A 259 33.97 -13.29 -1.01
C PHE A 259 34.07 -14.30 -2.18
N GLY A 260 35.25 -14.89 -2.38
CA GLY A 260 35.59 -15.68 -3.56
C GLY A 260 36.12 -14.81 -4.72
N ASP A 261 35.90 -15.27 -5.95
CA ASP A 261 36.34 -14.57 -7.15
C ASP A 261 35.36 -13.43 -7.50
N TRP A 262 35.82 -12.19 -7.39
CA TRP A 262 34.96 -11.00 -7.42
C TRP A 262 35.28 -10.08 -8.60
N GLY A 263 34.24 -9.58 -9.26
CA GLY A 263 34.33 -8.87 -10.51
C GLY A 263 34.05 -7.37 -10.41
N PHE A 264 34.64 -6.63 -11.34
CA PHE A 264 34.50 -5.19 -11.51
C PHE A 264 34.38 -4.83 -13.00
N ASN A 265 33.75 -3.70 -13.29
CA ASN A 265 33.65 -3.15 -14.64
C ASN A 265 34.03 -1.67 -14.67
N LEU A 266 34.95 -1.32 -15.57
CA LEU A 266 35.33 0.06 -15.88
C LEU A 266 34.58 0.56 -17.10
N ALA A 267 34.24 1.84 -17.13
CA ALA A 267 33.75 2.48 -18.35
C ALA A 267 34.22 3.93 -18.49
N SER A 268 34.46 4.35 -19.74
CA SER A 268 34.81 5.74 -20.06
C SER A 268 34.11 6.20 -21.34
N LYS A 269 33.99 7.52 -21.50
CA LYS A 269 33.56 8.13 -22.77
C LYS A 269 34.63 8.03 -23.86
N GLN A 270 35.89 7.84 -23.49
CA GLN A 270 36.99 7.57 -24.41
C GLN A 270 37.25 6.07 -24.50
N PRO A 271 37.76 5.56 -25.64
CA PRO A 271 38.24 4.19 -25.73
C PRO A 271 39.34 3.94 -24.69
N LEU A 272 39.25 2.78 -24.06
CA LEU A 272 40.17 2.28 -23.04
C LEU A 272 41.14 1.29 -23.69
N GLU A 273 42.43 1.44 -23.39
CA GLU A 273 43.49 0.57 -23.92
C GLU A 273 44.22 -0.20 -22.80
N PRO A 274 43.67 -1.35 -22.32
CA PRO A 274 44.23 -2.09 -21.20
C PRO A 274 45.71 -2.47 -21.34
N ALA A 275 46.15 -2.73 -22.57
CA ALA A 275 47.53 -3.10 -22.86
C ALA A 275 48.56 -1.99 -22.55
N LYS A 276 48.13 -0.73 -22.38
CA LYS A 276 49.01 0.40 -22.06
C LYS A 276 48.98 0.79 -20.58
N TRP A 277 48.14 0.15 -19.77
CA TRP A 277 47.95 0.54 -18.38
C TRP A 277 49.16 0.20 -17.52
N LYS A 278 49.52 1.13 -16.64
CA LYS A 278 50.55 0.96 -15.64
C LYS A 278 49.99 1.40 -14.30
N LEU A 279 50.00 0.49 -13.33
CA LEU A 279 49.52 0.73 -12.00
C LEU A 279 50.69 0.65 -11.03
N GLU A 280 51.13 1.82 -10.58
CA GLU A 280 52.16 1.98 -9.56
C GLU A 280 51.57 2.82 -8.43
N VAL A 281 51.13 2.16 -7.36
CA VAL A 281 50.64 2.83 -6.15
C VAL A 281 51.63 2.53 -5.02
N PRO A 282 52.41 3.53 -4.57
CA PRO A 282 53.31 3.35 -3.44
C PRO A 282 52.53 2.87 -2.20
N ASP A 283 53.09 1.90 -1.50
CA ASP A 283 52.56 1.31 -0.25
C ASP A 283 51.22 0.55 -0.36
N ALA A 284 50.69 0.33 -1.58
CA ALA A 284 49.58 -0.60 -1.80
C ALA A 284 49.99 -2.04 -1.41
N LYS A 285 49.07 -2.80 -0.82
CA LYS A 285 49.37 -4.15 -0.31
C LYS A 285 49.09 -5.24 -1.33
N TYR A 286 48.25 -4.97 -2.31
CA TYR A 286 47.72 -5.96 -3.24
C TYR A 286 47.90 -5.59 -4.71
N VAL A 287 47.59 -4.35 -5.09
CA VAL A 287 47.59 -3.95 -6.50
C VAL A 287 48.95 -3.45 -6.99
N ASP A 288 49.43 -4.02 -8.08
CA ASP A 288 50.56 -3.54 -8.87
C ASP A 288 50.30 -3.80 -10.37
N THR A 289 51.28 -3.49 -11.23
CA THR A 289 51.09 -3.63 -12.69
C THR A 289 50.93 -5.10 -13.12
N ASP A 290 51.69 -6.02 -12.54
CA ASP A 290 51.59 -7.44 -12.89
C ASP A 290 50.26 -8.06 -12.39
N GLY A 291 49.83 -7.64 -11.20
CA GLY A 291 48.54 -7.95 -10.61
C GLY A 291 47.39 -7.43 -11.46
N LEU A 292 47.45 -6.20 -11.96
CA LEU A 292 46.45 -5.65 -12.88
C LEU A 292 46.35 -6.49 -14.16
N VAL A 293 47.47 -6.90 -14.75
CA VAL A 293 47.48 -7.80 -15.92
C VAL A 293 46.81 -9.13 -15.59
N ALA A 294 47.03 -9.68 -14.39
CA ALA A 294 46.35 -10.89 -13.95
C ALA A 294 44.83 -10.67 -13.75
N MET A 295 44.41 -9.52 -13.21
CA MET A 295 42.98 -9.19 -13.01
C MET A 295 42.20 -9.05 -14.32
N LEU A 296 42.88 -8.68 -15.41
CA LEU A 296 42.28 -8.56 -16.74
C LEU A 296 42.12 -9.91 -17.46
N HIS A 297 42.69 -10.99 -16.93
CA HIS A 297 42.68 -12.29 -17.58
C HIS A 297 41.55 -13.18 -17.05
N PHE A 298 40.52 -13.39 -17.86
CA PHE A 298 39.41 -14.31 -17.57
C PHE A 298 39.69 -15.74 -18.10
N PRO A 299 39.69 -16.76 -17.24
CA PRO A 299 39.71 -18.17 -17.66
C PRO A 299 38.51 -18.55 -18.56
N ARG A 300 38.67 -19.58 -19.40
CA ARG A 300 37.66 -19.96 -20.41
C ARG A 300 36.29 -20.34 -19.83
N ASP A 301 36.25 -20.86 -18.61
CA ASP A 301 35.04 -21.29 -17.91
C ASP A 301 34.21 -20.13 -17.34
N VAL A 302 34.85 -19.00 -17.05
CA VAL A 302 34.21 -17.77 -16.55
C VAL A 302 34.26 -16.61 -17.56
N GLY A 303 34.78 -16.86 -18.75
CA GLY A 303 34.83 -15.91 -19.86
C GLY A 303 33.45 -15.46 -20.34
N GLU A 304 33.46 -14.53 -21.29
CA GLU A 304 32.28 -13.81 -21.78
C GLU A 304 31.11 -14.73 -22.20
N ARG A 305 29.88 -14.34 -21.87
CA ARG A 305 28.67 -15.12 -22.09
C ARG A 305 27.59 -14.31 -22.79
N GLU A 306 26.71 -15.01 -23.51
CA GLU A 306 25.49 -14.42 -24.06
C GLU A 306 24.48 -14.20 -22.93
N VAL A 307 24.23 -12.93 -22.60
CA VAL A 307 23.39 -12.50 -21.48
C VAL A 307 22.55 -11.29 -21.88
N LYS A 308 21.41 -11.11 -21.23
CA LYS A 308 20.52 -9.97 -21.46
C LYS A 308 21.02 -8.71 -20.77
N ILE A 309 20.69 -7.56 -21.36
CA ILE A 309 20.97 -6.23 -20.83
C ILE A 309 19.90 -5.86 -19.80
N ASN A 310 20.32 -5.29 -18.67
CA ASN A 310 19.44 -4.85 -17.58
C ASN A 310 18.92 -3.43 -17.82
N ARG A 311 17.60 -3.26 -17.83
CA ARG A 311 16.93 -1.96 -18.03
C ARG A 311 15.93 -1.71 -16.92
N LEU A 312 15.55 -0.47 -16.65
CA LEU A 312 14.53 -0.16 -15.63
C LEU A 312 13.20 -0.89 -15.87
N ILE A 313 12.77 -0.99 -17.14
CA ILE A 313 11.55 -1.69 -17.55
C ILE A 313 11.73 -3.22 -17.72
N GLU A 314 12.98 -3.69 -17.76
CA GLU A 314 13.32 -5.11 -17.93
C GLU A 314 14.48 -5.48 -16.97
N PRO A 315 14.21 -5.62 -15.65
CA PRO A 315 15.25 -5.81 -14.64
C PRO A 315 15.79 -7.25 -14.59
N VAL A 316 16.38 -7.73 -15.68
CA VAL A 316 16.88 -9.12 -15.85
C VAL A 316 17.97 -9.50 -14.85
N LEU A 317 18.65 -8.52 -14.26
CA LEU A 317 19.79 -8.76 -13.38
C LEU A 317 19.40 -9.43 -12.06
N LEU A 318 18.21 -9.09 -11.54
CA LEU A 318 17.63 -9.77 -10.37
C LEU A 318 17.42 -11.27 -10.66
N THR A 319 16.97 -11.59 -11.87
CA THR A 319 16.82 -12.98 -12.34
C THR A 319 18.15 -13.71 -12.30
N TYR A 320 19.21 -13.13 -12.87
CA TYR A 320 20.53 -13.74 -12.93
C TYR A 320 21.13 -13.95 -11.54
N TYR A 321 20.98 -12.98 -10.65
CA TYR A 321 21.50 -13.09 -9.30
C TYR A 321 20.81 -14.23 -8.52
N ILE A 322 19.48 -14.30 -8.60
CA ILE A 322 18.69 -15.35 -7.95
C ILE A 322 18.97 -16.72 -8.55
N THR A 323 19.08 -16.84 -9.89
CA THR A 323 19.34 -18.12 -10.58
C THR A 323 20.77 -18.65 -10.43
N THR A 324 21.76 -17.82 -10.13
CA THR A 324 23.13 -18.31 -9.90
C THR A 324 23.38 -18.70 -8.44
N SER A 325 22.64 -18.12 -7.49
CA SER A 325 22.58 -18.60 -6.10
C SER A 325 22.00 -20.02 -5.95
N THR A 326 21.39 -20.57 -7.01
CA THR A 326 20.88 -21.96 -7.09
C THR A 326 21.86 -22.98 -7.66
N THR A 327 22.95 -22.58 -8.33
CA THR A 327 23.86 -23.50 -9.04
C THR A 327 25.19 -23.75 -8.31
N GLY A 328 25.53 -22.97 -7.26
CA GLY A 328 26.79 -23.07 -6.52
C GLY A 328 27.00 -24.30 -5.62
N THR A 329 26.04 -25.24 -5.54
CA THR A 329 26.14 -26.46 -4.70
C THR A 329 26.22 -27.77 -5.51
N SER A 330 26.45 -27.71 -6.82
CA SER A 330 26.37 -28.88 -7.72
C SER A 330 27.73 -29.44 -8.19
N THR A 331 28.78 -29.41 -7.35
CA THR A 331 30.01 -30.18 -7.63
C THR A 331 30.60 -30.83 -6.37
N ILE A 332 29.93 -31.85 -5.80
CA ILE A 332 30.55 -32.75 -4.82
C ILE A 332 30.12 -34.20 -5.03
N ASN A 333 31.07 -34.98 -5.58
CA ASN A 333 31.25 -36.43 -5.67
C ASN A 333 30.11 -37.37 -5.26
N GLU A 334 29.89 -38.36 -6.12
CA GLU A 334 28.78 -39.33 -6.17
C GLU A 334 28.95 -40.57 -5.26
N GLN A 335 29.71 -40.47 -4.17
CA GLN A 335 29.95 -41.64 -3.28
C GLN A 335 29.91 -41.26 -1.80
N ASP A 336 28.72 -41.27 -1.20
CA ASP A 336 28.53 -41.46 0.24
C ASP A 336 27.10 -41.96 0.56
N PRO A 337 26.91 -43.17 1.15
CA PRO A 337 25.60 -43.70 1.53
C PRO A 337 25.26 -43.30 2.97
N GLY A 338 24.76 -42.09 3.15
CA GLY A 338 24.32 -41.59 4.46
C GLY A 338 23.26 -40.52 4.31
N GLY A 339 22.05 -40.81 4.79
CA GLY A 339 20.87 -39.95 4.64
C GLY A 339 21.00 -38.61 5.35
N VAL A 340 21.53 -37.60 4.68
CA VAL A 340 21.36 -36.17 4.98
C VAL A 340 21.54 -35.40 3.65
N ARG A 341 20.56 -35.45 2.73
CA ARG A 341 20.68 -34.73 1.44
C ARG A 341 19.37 -34.31 0.77
N TRP A 342 18.22 -34.50 1.42
CA TRP A 342 16.90 -34.30 0.80
C TRP A 342 16.17 -33.01 1.24
N ALA A 343 16.55 -32.38 2.36
CA ALA A 343 15.93 -31.14 2.84
C ALA A 343 16.23 -29.89 1.97
N THR A 344 17.25 -29.96 1.09
CA THR A 344 17.64 -28.85 0.21
C THR A 344 16.74 -28.67 -1.02
N ASN A 345 15.89 -29.65 -1.35
CA ASN A 345 15.09 -29.64 -2.58
C ASN A 345 13.78 -28.84 -2.47
N ALA A 346 13.29 -28.56 -1.26
CA ALA A 346 12.12 -27.70 -1.05
C ALA A 346 12.37 -26.23 -1.47
N VAL A 347 13.60 -25.75 -1.26
CA VAL A 347 14.06 -24.41 -1.65
C VAL A 347 14.28 -24.28 -3.18
N VAL A 348 14.51 -25.40 -3.88
CA VAL A 348 14.76 -25.43 -5.34
C VAL A 348 13.46 -25.33 -6.15
N ALA A 349 12.36 -25.93 -5.68
CA ALA A 349 11.03 -25.75 -6.26
C ALA A 349 10.57 -24.28 -6.17
N HIS A 350 10.98 -23.60 -5.10
CA HIS A 350 10.68 -22.22 -4.79
C HIS A 350 11.36 -21.21 -5.74
N ARG A 351 12.62 -21.45 -6.13
CA ARG A 351 13.44 -20.51 -6.92
C ARG A 351 13.27 -20.62 -8.44
N THR A 352 12.68 -21.71 -8.94
CA THR A 352 12.45 -21.94 -10.39
C THR A 352 11.30 -21.08 -10.96
N ARG A 353 10.41 -20.56 -10.10
CA ARG A 353 9.27 -19.68 -10.48
C ARG A 353 9.71 -18.27 -10.87
N LEU A 354 10.71 -17.74 -10.18
CA LEU A 354 11.23 -16.38 -10.32
C LEU A 354 11.83 -16.13 -11.72
N SER A 355 12.49 -17.14 -12.30
CA SER A 355 13.03 -17.07 -13.66
C SER A 355 11.97 -17.01 -14.77
N ARG A 356 10.79 -17.60 -14.58
CA ARG A 356 9.74 -17.65 -15.62
C ARG A 356 8.81 -16.44 -15.58
N CYS A 357 8.56 -15.89 -14.40
CA CYS A 357 7.78 -14.66 -14.25
C CYS A 357 8.52 -13.45 -14.87
N LEU A 358 9.85 -13.41 -14.76
CA LEU A 358 10.68 -12.36 -15.39
C LEU A 358 10.84 -12.54 -16.92
N GLU A 359 10.77 -13.77 -17.45
CA GLU A 359 10.61 -14.01 -18.90
C GLU A 359 9.23 -13.55 -19.42
N GLN A 360 8.22 -13.45 -18.55
CA GLN A 360 6.87 -12.98 -18.89
C GLN A 360 6.72 -11.46 -18.85
N ARG A 361 7.43 -10.74 -17.95
CA ARG A 361 7.55 -9.26 -18.03
C ARG A 361 8.06 -8.81 -19.41
N ALA A 362 9.01 -9.54 -19.99
CA ALA A 362 9.51 -9.30 -21.35
C ALA A 362 8.50 -9.64 -22.48
N ARG A 363 7.48 -10.46 -22.20
CA ARG A 363 6.37 -10.74 -23.15
C ARG A 363 5.20 -9.76 -22.98
N GLY A 364 4.92 -9.30 -21.76
CA GLY A 364 3.93 -8.25 -21.48
C GLY A 364 4.32 -6.90 -22.11
N ALA A 365 5.61 -6.61 -22.22
CA ALA A 365 6.13 -5.42 -22.89
C ALA A 365 5.89 -5.38 -24.42
N ARG A 366 5.40 -6.46 -25.06
CA ARG A 366 4.96 -6.45 -26.47
C ARG A 366 3.47 -6.13 -26.65
N MET A 367 2.75 -5.75 -25.59
CA MET A 367 1.32 -5.51 -25.64
C MET A 367 0.93 -4.04 -25.82
N SER A 368 1.81 -3.21 -26.41
CA SER A 368 1.58 -1.77 -26.63
C SER A 368 0.56 -1.43 -27.74
N SER A 369 -0.46 -2.28 -27.95
CA SER A 369 -1.55 -1.99 -28.88
C SER A 369 -2.95 -2.32 -28.34
N ILE A 370 -3.10 -2.55 -27.03
CA ILE A 370 -4.35 -3.03 -26.44
C ILE A 370 -4.86 -2.07 -25.35
N THR A 371 -4.93 -0.79 -25.68
CA THR A 371 -5.78 0.17 -24.94
C THR A 371 -6.94 0.66 -25.80
N ARG A 372 -7.07 0.16 -27.03
CA ARG A 372 -8.23 0.48 -27.86
C ARG A 372 -9.51 -0.21 -27.39
N THR A 373 -9.47 -1.26 -26.56
CA THR A 373 -10.72 -1.93 -26.18
C THR A 373 -10.63 -2.92 -25.01
N LEU A 374 -10.93 -2.45 -23.79
CA LEU A 374 -11.44 -3.33 -22.73
C LEU A 374 -12.92 -3.70 -22.98
N GLY A 375 -13.65 -2.85 -23.72
CA GLY A 375 -15.05 -3.08 -24.11
C GLY A 375 -15.29 -3.92 -25.38
N THR A 376 -14.26 -4.39 -26.10
CA THR A 376 -14.45 -5.30 -27.26
C THR A 376 -13.63 -6.58 -27.18
N MET A 377 -13.04 -6.90 -26.02
CA MET A 377 -12.49 -8.23 -25.84
C MET A 377 -13.60 -9.22 -25.58
N LEU A 378 -14.43 -8.95 -24.58
CA LEU A 378 -15.55 -9.82 -24.21
C LEU A 378 -16.69 -9.73 -25.23
N PRO A 379 -17.46 -10.83 -25.43
CA PRO A 379 -18.69 -10.79 -26.19
C PRO A 379 -19.72 -9.81 -25.59
N ASP A 380 -20.67 -9.37 -26.41
CA ASP A 380 -21.84 -8.62 -25.92
C ASP A 380 -22.81 -9.57 -25.20
N GLY A 381 -23.48 -9.09 -24.14
CA GLY A 381 -24.45 -9.87 -23.38
C GLY A 381 -24.31 -9.69 -21.86
N ASN A 382 -25.16 -10.37 -21.10
CA ASN A 382 -24.99 -10.50 -19.65
C ASN A 382 -23.78 -11.43 -19.32
N PRO A 383 -23.26 -11.45 -18.08
CA PRO A 383 -22.07 -12.23 -17.74
C PRO A 383 -22.14 -13.72 -18.11
N VAL A 384 -23.33 -14.33 -18.02
CA VAL A 384 -23.57 -15.73 -18.40
C VAL A 384 -23.47 -15.92 -19.91
N GLU A 385 -24.17 -15.08 -20.68
CA GLU A 385 -24.12 -15.11 -22.15
C GLU A 385 -22.70 -14.91 -22.69
N LYS A 386 -21.89 -14.11 -21.98
CA LYS A 386 -20.47 -13.92 -22.29
C LYS A 386 -19.67 -15.20 -22.10
N ILE A 387 -19.89 -15.94 -21.00
CA ILE A 387 -19.19 -17.20 -20.74
C ILE A 387 -19.57 -18.24 -21.79
N ASP A 388 -20.86 -18.41 -22.07
CA ASP A 388 -21.35 -19.34 -23.09
C ASP A 388 -20.72 -19.03 -24.45
N ALA A 389 -20.73 -17.75 -24.86
CA ALA A 389 -20.13 -17.32 -26.11
C ALA A 389 -18.60 -17.51 -26.17
N ILE A 390 -17.89 -17.48 -25.03
CA ILE A 390 -16.46 -17.79 -24.96
C ILE A 390 -16.23 -19.31 -25.11
N MET A 391 -17.06 -20.12 -24.45
CA MET A 391 -16.94 -21.58 -24.43
C MET A 391 -17.31 -22.22 -25.78
N GLU A 392 -18.23 -21.62 -26.54
CA GLU A 392 -18.59 -22.05 -27.89
C GLU A 392 -17.49 -21.81 -28.95
N ARG A 393 -16.43 -21.07 -28.60
CA ARG A 393 -15.34 -20.77 -29.53
C ARG A 393 -14.47 -22.00 -29.81
N VAL A 394 -14.08 -22.15 -31.06
CA VAL A 394 -13.10 -23.18 -31.48
C VAL A 394 -11.73 -22.97 -30.82
N ASP A 395 -11.38 -21.72 -30.51
CA ASP A 395 -10.12 -21.30 -29.88
C ASP A 395 -10.28 -20.89 -28.41
N ALA A 396 -11.34 -21.35 -27.72
CA ALA A 396 -11.71 -20.93 -26.36
C ALA A 396 -10.52 -20.90 -25.39
N GLU A 397 -9.72 -21.97 -25.32
CA GLU A 397 -8.57 -22.04 -24.41
C GLU A 397 -7.50 -20.97 -24.71
N ALA A 398 -7.17 -20.77 -25.99
CA ALA A 398 -6.16 -19.78 -26.38
C ALA A 398 -6.68 -18.35 -26.12
N TYR A 399 -7.98 -18.15 -26.32
CA TYR A 399 -8.66 -16.90 -26.05
C TYR A 399 -8.70 -16.58 -24.54
N ILE A 400 -9.09 -17.54 -23.69
CA ILE A 400 -9.12 -17.40 -22.22
C ILE A 400 -7.72 -17.05 -21.69
N LYS A 401 -6.68 -17.76 -22.15
CA LYS A 401 -5.28 -17.49 -21.76
C LYS A 401 -4.75 -16.14 -22.26
N ALA A 402 -5.37 -15.55 -23.28
CA ALA A 402 -5.01 -14.23 -23.81
C ALA A 402 -5.74 -13.08 -23.11
N LEU A 403 -6.84 -13.36 -22.40
CA LEU A 403 -7.56 -12.34 -21.62
C LEU A 403 -6.69 -11.82 -20.47
N PRO A 404 -6.74 -10.51 -20.15
CA PRO A 404 -6.17 -10.00 -18.90
C PRO A 404 -6.79 -10.71 -17.70
N GLY A 405 -5.96 -11.15 -16.75
CA GLY A 405 -6.43 -11.96 -15.62
C GLY A 405 -7.50 -11.27 -14.77
N ASN A 406 -7.41 -9.95 -14.59
CA ASN A 406 -8.40 -9.19 -13.82
C ASN A 406 -9.78 -9.14 -14.53
N VAL A 407 -9.80 -9.10 -15.86
CA VAL A 407 -11.03 -9.11 -16.67
C VAL A 407 -11.69 -10.48 -16.58
N LEU A 408 -10.90 -11.54 -16.70
CA LEU A 408 -11.38 -12.92 -16.55
C LEU A 408 -11.92 -13.16 -15.13
N TYR A 409 -11.19 -12.72 -14.10
CA TYR A 409 -11.63 -12.78 -12.71
C TYR A 409 -12.99 -12.11 -12.50
N GLN A 410 -13.14 -10.88 -13.00
CA GLN A 410 -14.37 -10.11 -12.85
C GLN A 410 -15.55 -10.82 -13.51
N LEU A 411 -15.37 -11.34 -14.74
CA LEU A 411 -16.41 -12.09 -15.45
C LEU A 411 -16.88 -13.30 -14.63
N ILE A 412 -15.95 -14.07 -14.06
CA ILE A 412 -16.25 -15.24 -13.23
C ILE A 412 -17.07 -14.84 -12.00
N LYS A 413 -16.69 -13.74 -11.33
CA LYS A 413 -17.37 -13.29 -10.11
C LYS A 413 -18.73 -12.66 -10.38
N GLU A 414 -18.91 -11.98 -11.51
CA GLU A 414 -20.20 -11.42 -11.93
C GLU A 414 -21.20 -12.49 -12.35
N ALA A 415 -20.74 -13.54 -13.04
CA ALA A 415 -21.59 -14.66 -13.42
C ALA A 415 -21.98 -15.56 -12.24
N GLY A 416 -21.15 -15.58 -11.19
CA GLY A 416 -21.34 -16.46 -10.04
C GLY A 416 -20.54 -17.76 -10.16
N TRP A 417 -20.33 -18.43 -9.02
CA TRP A 417 -19.49 -19.63 -8.94
C TRP A 417 -20.07 -20.84 -9.69
N ASP A 418 -21.38 -20.88 -9.89
CA ASP A 418 -22.09 -21.96 -10.57
C ASP A 418 -21.80 -21.99 -12.08
N GLN A 419 -21.49 -20.85 -12.69
CA GLN A 419 -21.26 -20.75 -14.14
C GLN A 419 -19.89 -20.19 -14.51
N GLY A 420 -19.31 -19.33 -13.67
CA GLY A 420 -17.98 -18.77 -13.90
C GLY A 420 -16.84 -19.76 -13.69
N VAL A 421 -17.03 -20.79 -12.86
CA VAL A 421 -15.96 -21.73 -12.49
C VAL A 421 -15.47 -22.57 -13.68
N ASP A 422 -16.32 -22.77 -14.68
CA ASP A 422 -16.03 -23.55 -15.90
C ASP A 422 -14.90 -22.94 -16.74
N LEU A 423 -14.60 -21.65 -16.56
CA LEU A 423 -13.47 -20.99 -17.22
C LEU A 423 -12.12 -21.26 -16.54
N VAL A 424 -12.11 -21.57 -15.25
CA VAL A 424 -10.89 -21.74 -14.43
C VAL A 424 -9.97 -22.86 -14.93
N PRO A 425 -10.48 -24.03 -15.37
CA PRO A 425 -9.65 -25.10 -15.94
C PRO A 425 -8.81 -24.69 -17.16
N PHE A 426 -9.25 -23.66 -17.90
CA PHE A 426 -8.58 -23.15 -19.10
C PHE A 426 -7.67 -21.94 -18.81
N ALA A 427 -7.76 -21.37 -17.61
CA ALA A 427 -6.98 -20.21 -17.21
C ALA A 427 -5.47 -20.54 -17.17
N SER A 428 -4.65 -19.53 -17.42
CA SER A 428 -3.21 -19.64 -17.24
C SER A 428 -2.87 -19.66 -15.73
N PRO A 429 -1.74 -20.24 -15.32
CA PRO A 429 -1.35 -20.25 -13.91
C PRO A 429 -1.20 -18.85 -13.30
N GLU A 430 -0.80 -17.86 -14.11
CA GLU A 430 -0.69 -16.47 -13.70
C GLU A 430 -2.07 -15.86 -13.42
N GLN A 431 -3.06 -16.16 -14.26
CA GLN A 431 -4.45 -15.76 -14.02
C GLN A 431 -4.97 -16.40 -12.72
N ILE A 432 -4.69 -17.70 -12.51
CA ILE A 432 -5.09 -18.41 -11.28
C ILE A 432 -4.43 -17.80 -10.04
N GLN A 433 -3.14 -17.48 -10.10
CA GLN A 433 -2.44 -16.80 -9.01
C GLN A 433 -3.10 -15.45 -8.68
N LEU A 434 -3.48 -14.68 -9.71
CA LEU A 434 -4.16 -13.41 -9.52
C LEU A 434 -5.53 -13.58 -8.85
N PHE A 435 -6.30 -14.63 -9.22
CA PHE A 435 -7.58 -14.93 -8.58
C PHE A 435 -7.41 -15.18 -7.07
N ILE A 436 -6.36 -15.92 -6.72
CA ILE A 436 -5.97 -16.19 -5.33
C ILE A 436 -5.56 -14.88 -4.63
N ASP A 437 -4.74 -14.03 -5.26
CA ASP A 437 -4.30 -12.77 -4.66
C ASP A 437 -5.46 -11.80 -4.39
N PHE A 438 -6.53 -11.86 -5.20
CA PHE A 438 -7.74 -11.04 -5.05
C PHE A 438 -8.71 -11.58 -3.98
N ASP A 439 -8.90 -12.89 -3.86
CA ASP A 439 -9.91 -13.47 -2.96
C ASP A 439 -9.34 -13.98 -1.63
N ALA A 440 -8.12 -14.51 -1.62
CA ALA A 440 -7.61 -15.29 -0.51
C ALA A 440 -7.09 -14.46 0.66
N TRP A 441 -7.12 -13.13 0.57
CA TRP A 441 -6.51 -12.24 1.55
C TRP A 441 -7.55 -11.40 2.27
N ARG A 442 -7.22 -11.01 3.51
CA ARG A 442 -7.95 -10.00 4.27
C ARG A 442 -6.94 -9.07 4.93
N ARG A 443 -6.79 -7.88 4.36
CA ARG A 443 -5.71 -6.94 4.62
C ARG A 443 -4.36 -7.61 4.35
N ASP A 444 -3.59 -7.81 5.40
CA ASP A 444 -2.23 -8.33 5.35
C ASP A 444 -2.18 -9.82 5.75
N ALA A 445 -3.33 -10.43 6.07
CA ALA A 445 -3.44 -11.82 6.49
C ALA A 445 -4.03 -12.71 5.40
N LEU A 446 -3.46 -13.89 5.21
CA LEU A 446 -3.99 -14.90 4.30
C LEU A 446 -5.16 -15.64 4.98
N VAL A 447 -6.23 -15.90 4.21
CA VAL A 447 -7.39 -16.71 4.59
C VAL A 447 -7.43 -17.92 3.66
N PRO A 448 -6.67 -18.99 3.94
CA PRO A 448 -6.39 -20.03 2.95
C PRO A 448 -7.64 -20.76 2.42
N VAL A 449 -8.66 -20.94 3.27
CA VAL A 449 -9.93 -21.59 2.89
C VAL A 449 -10.60 -20.92 1.68
N ARG A 450 -10.40 -19.61 1.47
CA ARG A 450 -10.97 -18.89 0.31
C ARG A 450 -10.36 -19.30 -1.03
N MET A 451 -9.24 -20.02 -1.03
CA MET A 451 -8.63 -20.57 -2.23
C MET A 451 -9.33 -21.83 -2.74
N THR A 452 -10.12 -22.49 -1.87
CA THR A 452 -10.67 -23.82 -2.14
C THR A 452 -11.56 -23.89 -3.39
N PRO A 453 -12.41 -22.89 -3.74
CA PRO A 453 -13.22 -22.97 -4.96
C PRO A 453 -12.36 -22.94 -6.23
N TRP A 454 -11.31 -22.12 -6.26
CA TRP A 454 -10.37 -22.04 -7.37
C TRP A 454 -9.61 -23.36 -7.57
N LEU A 455 -9.18 -23.99 -6.48
CA LEU A 455 -8.46 -25.26 -6.54
C LEU A 455 -9.38 -26.44 -6.84
N ALA A 456 -10.62 -26.43 -6.37
CA ALA A 456 -11.61 -27.45 -6.69
C ALA A 456 -11.84 -27.54 -8.20
N ALA A 457 -12.03 -26.40 -8.88
CA ALA A 457 -12.16 -26.33 -10.33
C ALA A 457 -10.98 -26.99 -11.07
N LEU A 458 -9.76 -26.74 -10.59
CA LEU A 458 -8.56 -27.34 -11.17
C LEU A 458 -8.46 -28.84 -10.91
N VAL A 459 -8.80 -29.27 -9.69
CA VAL A 459 -8.74 -30.69 -9.30
C VAL A 459 -9.78 -31.51 -10.04
N GLU A 460 -10.96 -30.96 -10.33
CA GLU A 460 -12.07 -31.69 -10.93
C GLU A 460 -12.02 -31.68 -12.45
N ASP A 461 -11.78 -30.52 -13.07
CA ASP A 461 -12.02 -30.34 -14.51
C ASP A 461 -10.78 -30.00 -15.34
N ALA A 462 -9.66 -29.57 -14.72
CA ALA A 462 -8.45 -29.29 -15.48
C ALA A 462 -7.79 -30.56 -16.01
N ARG A 463 -7.17 -30.49 -17.20
CA ARG A 463 -6.36 -31.59 -17.76
C ARG A 463 -5.08 -31.75 -16.93
N ASP A 464 -4.54 -32.97 -16.85
CA ASP A 464 -3.36 -33.28 -16.01
C ASP A 464 -2.17 -32.35 -16.23
N LYS A 465 -1.88 -32.00 -17.49
CA LYS A 465 -0.78 -31.07 -17.81
C LYS A 465 -1.04 -29.65 -17.31
N ASP A 466 -2.28 -29.17 -17.41
CA ASP A 466 -2.64 -27.83 -16.94
C ASP A 466 -2.70 -27.78 -15.41
N PHE A 467 -3.25 -28.82 -14.77
CA PHE A 467 -3.22 -28.97 -13.32
C PHE A 467 -1.78 -28.98 -12.79
N GLN A 468 -0.92 -29.85 -13.34
CA GLN A 468 0.48 -29.95 -12.92
C GLN A 468 1.20 -28.61 -13.10
N ARG A 469 0.94 -27.91 -14.21
CA ARG A 469 1.53 -26.60 -14.47
C ARG A 469 1.02 -25.54 -13.49
N ALA A 470 -0.28 -25.49 -13.23
CA ALA A 470 -0.89 -24.58 -12.28
C ALA A 470 -0.29 -24.78 -10.87
N MET A 471 -0.26 -26.01 -10.37
CA MET A 471 0.30 -26.31 -9.03
C MET A 471 1.79 -25.96 -8.94
N ARG A 472 2.54 -26.12 -10.04
CA ARG A 472 3.95 -25.70 -10.12
C ARG A 472 4.17 -24.21 -10.23
N GLU A 473 3.16 -23.40 -10.55
CA GLU A 473 3.33 -21.96 -10.78
C GLU A 473 2.62 -21.11 -9.69
N ILE A 474 1.56 -21.61 -9.04
CA ILE A 474 0.89 -20.94 -7.90
C ILE A 474 1.80 -20.88 -6.68
N ASP A 475 2.02 -19.68 -6.14
CA ASP A 475 2.81 -19.35 -4.95
C ASP A 475 2.86 -20.44 -3.85
N GLY A 476 4.08 -20.82 -3.48
CA GLY A 476 4.36 -22.09 -2.80
C GLY A 476 4.08 -21.98 -1.32
N GLU A 477 4.40 -20.82 -0.73
CA GLU A 477 3.99 -20.46 0.62
C GLU A 477 2.47 -20.40 0.71
N VAL A 478 1.78 -19.87 -0.30
CA VAL A 478 0.31 -19.79 -0.31
C VAL A 478 -0.33 -21.19 -0.34
N LEU A 479 0.19 -22.10 -1.17
CA LEU A 479 -0.24 -23.51 -1.18
C LEU A 479 0.11 -24.23 0.13
N ALA A 480 1.32 -24.07 0.64
CA ALA A 480 1.74 -24.73 1.86
C ALA A 480 1.01 -24.16 3.11
N MET A 481 0.62 -22.89 3.11
CA MET A 481 -0.28 -22.31 4.12
C MET A 481 -1.69 -22.88 4.04
N LEU A 482 -2.23 -23.12 2.84
CA LEU A 482 -3.48 -23.87 2.70
C LEU A 482 -3.35 -25.25 3.33
N PHE A 483 -2.31 -26.01 2.98
CA PHE A 483 -2.14 -27.35 3.51
C PHE A 483 -1.93 -27.35 5.02
N SER A 484 -1.08 -26.47 5.56
CA SER A 484 -0.80 -26.40 7.00
C SER A 484 -2.00 -25.92 7.81
N SER A 485 -2.87 -25.10 7.22
CA SER A 485 -4.13 -24.69 7.86
C SER A 485 -5.19 -25.79 7.90
N GLN A 486 -5.13 -26.78 6.99
CA GLN A 486 -6.16 -27.81 6.83
C GLN A 486 -5.71 -29.22 7.23
N LEU A 487 -4.41 -29.48 7.25
CA LEU A 487 -3.83 -30.82 7.44
C LEU A 487 -2.87 -30.83 8.62
N GLU A 488 -2.83 -31.96 9.32
CA GLU A 488 -1.74 -32.31 10.23
C GLU A 488 -0.96 -33.46 9.61
N VAL A 489 0.37 -33.33 9.53
CA VAL A 489 1.25 -34.32 8.89
C VAL A 489 2.22 -34.86 9.93
N MET A 490 2.15 -36.17 10.18
CA MET A 490 2.98 -36.88 11.16
C MET A 490 3.92 -37.86 10.46
N GLU A 491 5.07 -38.11 11.07
CA GLU A 491 5.98 -39.18 10.63
C GLU A 491 5.42 -40.54 11.05
N MET A 492 5.62 -41.56 10.23
CA MET A 492 5.17 -42.92 10.57
C MET A 492 6.13 -43.61 11.54
N ASP A 493 5.60 -44.31 12.53
CA ASP A 493 6.36 -45.14 13.48
C ASP A 493 6.54 -46.54 12.91
N GLU A 494 7.76 -46.88 12.47
CA GLU A 494 8.08 -48.19 11.88
C GLU A 494 7.14 -48.63 10.73
N GLY A 495 6.67 -47.66 9.92
CA GLY A 495 5.73 -47.91 8.83
C GLY A 495 4.28 -48.12 9.27
N ARG A 496 3.93 -47.72 10.49
CA ARG A 496 2.55 -47.64 10.99
C ARG A 496 2.19 -46.21 11.37
N ILE A 497 0.88 -45.92 11.38
CA ILE A 497 0.38 -44.65 11.90
C ILE A 497 0.68 -44.59 13.40
N PRO A 498 1.23 -43.48 13.92
CA PRO A 498 1.56 -43.36 15.35
C PRO A 498 0.35 -43.59 16.26
N ASP A 499 0.56 -44.23 17.42
CA ASP A 499 -0.52 -44.58 18.35
C ASP A 499 -1.28 -43.35 18.92
N HIS A 500 -0.67 -42.17 18.87
CA HIS A 500 -1.25 -40.91 19.33
C HIS A 500 -1.99 -40.14 18.21
N ALA A 501 -1.96 -40.64 16.98
CA ALA A 501 -2.65 -40.01 15.87
C ALA A 501 -4.19 -40.20 16.00
N PRO A 502 -5.00 -39.23 15.57
CA PRO A 502 -6.45 -39.38 15.53
C PRO A 502 -6.90 -40.54 14.62
N ASP A 503 -8.06 -41.16 14.91
CA ASP A 503 -8.62 -42.27 14.11
C ASP A 503 -8.83 -41.94 12.61
N ARG A 504 -8.98 -40.65 12.29
CA ARG A 504 -9.12 -40.15 10.91
C ARG A 504 -7.80 -40.02 10.15
N ALA A 505 -6.66 -40.31 10.79
CA ALA A 505 -5.36 -40.29 10.15
C ALA A 505 -5.28 -41.37 9.07
N VAL A 506 -4.78 -41.00 7.90
CA VAL A 506 -4.62 -41.91 6.76
C VAL A 506 -3.19 -41.86 6.27
N THR A 507 -2.65 -43.00 5.87
CA THR A 507 -1.31 -43.11 5.28
C THR A 507 -1.25 -42.35 3.96
N SER A 508 -0.16 -41.58 3.74
CA SER A 508 0.12 -40.93 2.47
C SER A 508 0.34 -41.97 1.35
N PRO A 509 0.13 -41.63 0.06
CA PRO A 509 0.27 -42.57 -1.06
C PRO A 509 1.65 -43.24 -1.19
N ASP A 510 2.71 -42.62 -0.66
CA ASP A 510 4.08 -43.16 -0.63
C ASP A 510 4.39 -43.98 0.63
N GLY A 511 3.49 -44.02 1.62
CA GLY A 511 3.69 -44.74 2.87
C GLY A 511 4.69 -44.10 3.83
N VAL A 512 4.99 -42.81 3.67
CA VAL A 512 5.99 -42.09 4.48
C VAL A 512 5.36 -41.31 5.64
N TYR A 513 4.16 -40.78 5.44
CA TYR A 513 3.49 -39.89 6.39
C TYR A 513 2.12 -40.43 6.81
N ALA A 514 1.70 -40.05 8.01
CA ALA A 514 0.30 -40.12 8.44
C ALA A 514 -0.31 -38.72 8.31
N ILE A 515 -1.37 -38.59 7.51
CA ILE A 515 -2.04 -37.32 7.23
C ILE A 515 -3.40 -37.30 7.93
N VAL A 516 -3.64 -36.27 8.72
CA VAL A 516 -4.93 -36.00 9.36
C VAL A 516 -5.66 -34.93 8.54
N TYR A 517 -6.78 -35.33 7.93
CA TYR A 517 -7.64 -34.44 7.13
C TYR A 517 -8.62 -33.65 8.00
N PRO A 518 -9.17 -32.51 7.54
CA PRO A 518 -10.10 -31.68 8.32
C PRO A 518 -11.41 -32.43 8.66
N GLU A 519 -12.17 -31.93 9.63
CA GLU A 519 -13.46 -32.56 10.04
C GLU A 519 -14.58 -32.32 9.03
N ASP A 520 -14.50 -31.22 8.28
CA ASP A 520 -15.41 -30.94 7.17
C ASP A 520 -15.17 -31.96 6.04
N GLU A 521 -16.14 -32.82 5.80
CA GLU A 521 -16.04 -33.92 4.84
C GLU A 521 -15.86 -33.42 3.39
N SER A 522 -16.49 -32.30 3.03
CA SER A 522 -16.35 -31.72 1.69
C SER A 522 -14.93 -31.21 1.46
N LEU A 523 -14.37 -30.51 2.45
CA LEU A 523 -12.99 -30.04 2.39
C LEU A 523 -11.99 -31.20 2.47
N ALA A 524 -12.25 -32.20 3.31
CA ALA A 524 -11.42 -33.39 3.40
C ALA A 524 -11.37 -34.16 2.08
N ALA A 525 -12.51 -34.30 1.39
CA ALA A 525 -12.59 -34.93 0.08
C ALA A 525 -11.77 -34.15 -0.97
N LEU A 526 -11.85 -32.82 -0.99
CA LEU A 526 -11.05 -31.98 -1.88
C LEU A 526 -9.54 -32.15 -1.61
N MET A 527 -9.12 -32.05 -0.34
CA MET A 527 -7.70 -32.16 0.02
C MET A 527 -7.14 -33.56 -0.30
N ARG A 528 -7.92 -34.63 -0.08
CA ARG A 528 -7.54 -36.00 -0.49
C ARG A 528 -7.31 -36.08 -2.00
N LYS A 529 -8.30 -35.66 -2.80
CA LYS A 529 -8.19 -35.65 -4.26
C LYS A 529 -6.97 -34.85 -4.73
N LEU A 530 -6.72 -33.69 -4.12
CA LEU A 530 -5.61 -32.81 -4.48
C LEU A 530 -4.26 -33.47 -4.18
N ILE A 531 -4.10 -34.08 -3.01
CA ILE A 531 -2.88 -34.82 -2.63
C ILE A 531 -2.67 -36.03 -3.56
N ASP A 532 -3.70 -36.85 -3.77
CA ASP A 532 -3.63 -38.03 -4.63
C ASP A 532 -3.20 -37.64 -6.05
N ARG A 533 -3.85 -36.62 -6.61
CA ARG A 533 -3.53 -36.11 -7.96
C ARG A 533 -2.12 -35.51 -8.04
N LEU A 534 -1.64 -34.84 -7.00
CA LEU A 534 -0.25 -34.37 -6.91
C LEU A 534 0.74 -35.54 -6.84
N TYR A 535 0.45 -36.61 -6.09
CA TYR A 535 1.31 -37.80 -6.05
C TYR A 535 1.35 -38.57 -7.38
N GLU A 536 0.27 -38.54 -8.15
CA GLU A 536 0.22 -39.14 -9.48
C GLU A 536 1.05 -38.34 -10.49
N LEU A 537 0.92 -37.01 -10.48
CA LEU A 537 1.47 -36.14 -11.53
C LEU A 537 2.82 -35.50 -11.16
N ASP A 538 3.07 -35.19 -9.89
CA ASP A 538 4.29 -34.54 -9.40
C ASP A 538 4.62 -34.86 -7.94
N ARG A 539 5.15 -36.07 -7.73
CA ARG A 539 5.56 -36.56 -6.40
C ARG A 539 6.50 -35.64 -5.65
N VAL A 540 7.39 -34.94 -6.35
CA VAL A 540 8.39 -34.07 -5.70
C VAL A 540 7.69 -32.86 -5.08
N LEU A 541 6.73 -32.27 -5.81
CA LEU A 541 5.94 -31.16 -5.30
C LEU A 541 5.03 -31.60 -4.14
N ALA A 542 4.36 -32.75 -4.27
CA ALA A 542 3.52 -33.31 -3.20
C ALA A 542 4.30 -33.47 -1.89
N TRP A 543 5.48 -34.10 -1.99
CA TRP A 543 6.37 -34.32 -0.85
C TRP A 543 6.88 -32.99 -0.26
N THR A 544 7.23 -32.02 -1.12
CA THR A 544 7.72 -30.70 -0.69
C THR A 544 6.66 -29.96 0.13
N LEU A 545 5.39 -29.97 -0.32
CA LEU A 545 4.29 -29.33 0.40
C LEU A 545 4.03 -30.00 1.75
N LEU A 546 4.05 -31.33 1.82
CA LEU A 546 3.86 -32.06 3.08
C LEU A 546 5.00 -31.82 4.09
N GLU A 547 6.24 -31.70 3.62
CA GLU A 547 7.37 -31.33 4.49
C GLU A 547 7.29 -29.87 4.96
N ALA A 548 6.82 -28.95 4.11
CA ALA A 548 6.60 -27.56 4.50
C ALA A 548 5.59 -27.46 5.65
N VAL A 549 4.51 -28.25 5.62
CA VAL A 549 3.52 -28.33 6.72
C VAL A 549 4.15 -28.75 8.05
N ARG A 550 5.20 -29.58 8.02
CA ARG A 550 5.86 -30.10 9.24
C ARG A 550 6.87 -29.12 9.84
N TRP A 551 7.60 -28.38 9.00
CA TRP A 551 8.81 -27.69 9.43
C TRP A 551 8.77 -26.17 9.30
N GLU A 552 7.94 -25.62 8.41
CA GLU A 552 7.93 -24.17 8.16
C GLU A 552 7.09 -23.42 9.18
N LEU A 553 7.54 -22.21 9.51
CA LEU A 553 6.85 -21.33 10.44
C LEU A 553 5.74 -20.57 9.69
N PRO A 554 4.46 -20.71 10.07
CA PRO A 554 3.36 -20.08 9.33
C PRO A 554 3.50 -18.56 9.17
N THR A 555 4.04 -17.89 10.20
CA THR A 555 4.25 -16.43 10.17
C THR A 555 5.29 -15.99 9.15
N GLU A 556 6.38 -16.77 8.98
CA GLU A 556 7.40 -16.44 7.97
C GLU A 556 6.82 -16.63 6.57
N MET A 557 6.12 -17.74 6.34
CA MET A 557 5.45 -18.03 5.07
C MET A 557 4.42 -16.96 4.68
N GLU A 558 3.62 -16.49 5.65
CA GLU A 558 2.63 -15.43 5.43
C GLU A 558 3.29 -14.10 5.06
N GLU A 559 4.38 -13.73 5.73
CA GLU A 559 5.12 -12.52 5.41
C GLU A 559 5.74 -12.58 4.00
N PHE A 560 6.30 -13.72 3.60
CA PHE A 560 6.83 -13.91 2.25
C PHE A 560 5.71 -13.86 1.20
N ALA A 561 4.62 -14.60 1.40
CA ALA A 561 3.47 -14.59 0.51
C ALA A 561 2.86 -13.19 0.38
N LEU A 562 2.80 -12.42 1.47
CA LEU A 562 2.30 -11.05 1.46
C LEU A 562 3.18 -10.15 0.60
N ARG A 563 4.50 -10.21 0.76
CA ARG A 563 5.44 -9.42 -0.05
C ARG A 563 5.29 -9.72 -1.54
N TRP A 564 5.17 -11.00 -1.89
CA TRP A 564 4.98 -11.44 -3.28
C TRP A 564 3.65 -10.98 -3.85
N ARG A 565 2.56 -11.11 -3.08
CA ARG A 565 1.26 -10.56 -3.44
C ARG A 565 1.34 -9.06 -3.68
N THR A 566 1.93 -8.30 -2.76
CA THR A 566 2.03 -6.84 -2.89
C THR A 566 2.73 -6.47 -4.19
N SER A 567 3.86 -7.12 -4.50
CA SER A 567 4.59 -6.89 -5.75
C SER A 567 3.74 -7.19 -7.00
N ARG A 568 2.98 -8.29 -7.02
CA ARG A 568 2.07 -8.62 -8.13
C ARG A 568 0.92 -7.62 -8.25
N LEU A 569 0.36 -7.18 -7.13
CA LEU A 569 -0.77 -6.25 -7.10
C LEU A 569 -0.38 -4.81 -7.43
N GLU A 570 0.89 -4.42 -7.23
CA GLU A 570 1.43 -3.13 -7.70
C GLU A 570 1.32 -2.99 -9.22
N GLU A 571 1.39 -4.09 -9.97
CA GLU A 571 1.13 -4.11 -11.42
C GLU A 571 -0.34 -3.83 -11.78
N PHE A 572 -1.24 -3.87 -10.79
CA PHE A 572 -2.64 -3.49 -10.92
C PHE A 572 -2.95 -2.18 -10.17
N GLY A 573 -1.92 -1.47 -9.69
CA GLY A 573 -2.03 -0.15 -9.08
C GLY A 573 -2.39 -0.18 -7.60
N PHE A 574 -2.37 -1.37 -7.00
CA PHE A 574 -2.53 -1.57 -5.57
C PHE A 574 -1.18 -1.37 -4.90
N VAL A 575 -1.10 -0.44 -3.96
CA VAL A 575 0.13 -0.17 -3.20
C VAL A 575 0.01 -0.75 -1.79
N SER A 576 1.07 -0.68 -0.99
CA SER A 576 0.98 -1.01 0.43
C SER A 576 -0.10 -0.17 1.12
N ARG A 577 -0.79 -0.75 2.11
CA ARG A 577 -1.88 -0.07 2.82
C ARG A 577 -1.42 1.23 3.49
N ASP A 578 -0.20 1.26 4.02
CA ASP A 578 0.39 2.46 4.62
C ASP A 578 0.56 3.59 3.60
N GLU A 579 0.99 3.28 2.37
CA GLU A 579 1.06 4.26 1.30
C GLU A 579 -0.35 4.70 0.86
N ALA A 580 -1.28 3.75 0.76
CA ALA A 580 -2.68 4.00 0.38
C ALA A 580 -3.34 4.99 1.35
N MET A 581 -3.07 4.90 2.66
CA MET A 581 -3.59 5.83 3.67
C MET A 581 -3.21 7.30 3.41
N SER A 582 -2.13 7.56 2.64
CA SER A 582 -1.74 8.92 2.27
C SER A 582 -2.82 9.69 1.49
N VAL A 583 -3.74 9.00 0.82
CA VAL A 583 -4.86 9.65 0.08
C VAL A 583 -5.83 10.38 1.00
N TYR A 584 -5.88 10.03 2.28
CA TYR A 584 -6.72 10.70 3.29
C TYR A 584 -5.98 11.79 4.06
N THR A 585 -4.74 12.12 3.69
CA THR A 585 -3.99 13.22 4.30
C THR A 585 -4.69 14.54 3.97
N PRO A 586 -5.15 15.33 4.97
CA PRO A 586 -5.92 16.54 4.72
C PRO A 586 -5.20 17.51 3.78
N LEU A 587 -5.93 18.06 2.81
CA LEU A 587 -5.49 19.16 1.95
C LEU A 587 -6.60 20.21 1.96
N PHE A 588 -6.34 21.36 2.58
CA PHE A 588 -7.35 22.39 2.72
C PHE A 588 -7.69 22.98 1.33
N PRO A 589 -8.98 22.98 0.94
CA PRO A 589 -9.41 23.44 -0.39
C PRO A 589 -8.99 24.88 -0.71
N ASP A 590 -9.02 25.79 0.27
CA ASP A 590 -8.59 27.18 0.08
C ASP A 590 -7.10 27.28 -0.29
N LYS A 591 -6.26 26.44 0.32
CA LYS A 591 -4.83 26.38 0.00
C LYS A 591 -4.57 25.80 -1.38
N LEU A 592 -5.35 24.79 -1.78
CA LEU A 592 -5.26 24.22 -3.13
C LEU A 592 -5.64 25.28 -4.16
N ARG A 593 -6.73 26.02 -3.92
CA ARG A 593 -7.16 27.14 -4.74
C ARG A 593 -6.10 28.24 -4.82
N GLU A 594 -5.54 28.67 -3.69
CA GLU A 594 -4.45 29.65 -3.67
C GLU A 594 -3.23 29.16 -4.46
N ARG A 595 -2.89 27.87 -4.39
CA ARG A 595 -1.79 27.28 -5.16
C ARG A 595 -2.07 27.38 -6.66
N ILE A 596 -3.28 27.03 -7.08
CA ILE A 596 -3.73 27.13 -8.49
C ILE A 596 -3.72 28.59 -8.96
N GLU A 597 -4.12 29.54 -8.12
CA GLU A 597 -4.14 30.98 -8.44
C GLU A 597 -2.72 31.61 -8.45
N LYS A 598 -1.76 31.06 -7.69
CA LYS A 598 -0.37 31.56 -7.59
C LYS A 598 0.59 30.94 -8.63
N GLU A 599 0.33 29.72 -9.08
CA GLU A 599 1.14 29.03 -10.09
C GLU A 599 0.76 29.52 -11.51
N ASP A 600 1.29 30.69 -11.88
CA ASP A 600 1.22 31.21 -13.25
C ASP A 600 2.05 30.31 -14.20
N ALA A 601 1.36 29.54 -15.04
CA ALA A 601 1.79 29.00 -16.34
C ALA A 601 3.23 28.44 -16.52
N ALA A 602 3.83 27.82 -15.49
CA ALA A 602 5.14 27.16 -15.62
C ALA A 602 5.07 25.67 -15.19
N GLN A 603 4.76 24.82 -16.17
CA GLN A 603 5.08 23.38 -16.20
C GLN A 603 4.68 22.54 -14.98
N VAL A 604 3.38 22.27 -14.83
CA VAL A 604 2.99 20.96 -14.28
C VAL A 604 3.15 19.94 -15.41
N ARG A 605 4.26 19.20 -15.41
CA ARG A 605 4.43 18.03 -16.30
C ARG A 605 3.36 17.02 -15.96
N VAL A 606 2.34 16.91 -16.81
CA VAL A 606 1.60 15.65 -16.95
C VAL A 606 2.63 14.63 -17.40
N ARG A 607 2.92 13.63 -16.57
CA ARG A 607 3.78 12.50 -16.97
C ARG A 607 3.20 11.91 -18.25
N ALA A 608 4.05 11.73 -19.26
CA ALA A 608 3.63 11.16 -20.53
C ALA A 608 3.12 9.72 -20.30
N PRO A 609 2.01 9.32 -20.96
CA PRO A 609 1.56 7.93 -20.93
C PRO A 609 2.64 7.08 -21.61
N GLY A 610 3.26 6.23 -20.81
CA GLY A 610 4.51 5.52 -21.14
C GLY A 610 5.36 5.23 -19.90
N GLU A 611 5.15 5.98 -18.81
CA GLU A 611 5.63 5.67 -17.44
C GLU A 611 4.52 5.09 -16.54
N THR A 612 3.37 4.79 -17.13
CA THR A 612 2.18 4.27 -16.46
C THR A 612 2.00 2.83 -16.90
N LEU A 613 2.38 1.93 -16.00
CA LEU A 613 2.03 0.50 -16.02
C LEU A 613 0.58 0.37 -16.49
N ASP A 614 0.24 -0.29 -17.61
CA ASP A 614 -1.15 -0.45 -18.02
C ASP A 614 -1.92 -1.08 -16.86
N LEU A 615 -2.78 -0.31 -16.17
CA LEU A 615 -3.51 -0.76 -14.99
C LEU A 615 -4.92 -1.10 -15.43
N PRO A 616 -5.21 -2.37 -15.76
CA PRO A 616 -6.57 -2.77 -16.00
C PRO A 616 -7.31 -2.74 -14.67
N SER A 617 -8.29 -1.85 -14.54
CA SER A 617 -9.10 -1.76 -13.33
C SER A 617 -10.12 -2.91 -13.27
N VAL A 618 -10.39 -3.43 -12.08
CA VAL A 618 -11.41 -4.47 -11.81
C VAL A 618 -12.85 -3.92 -11.94
N MET A 619 -13.03 -2.61 -12.18
CA MET A 619 -14.35 -1.95 -12.07
C MET A 619 -14.67 -1.00 -13.25
N SER A 620 -13.92 -1.07 -14.36
CA SER A 620 -14.06 -0.10 -15.47
C SER A 620 -15.41 -0.21 -16.20
N SER A 621 -16.08 -1.36 -16.12
CA SER A 621 -17.39 -1.60 -16.74
C SER A 621 -18.54 -0.88 -16.06
N GLU A 622 -18.34 -0.32 -14.86
CA GLU A 622 -19.40 0.27 -14.02
C GLU A 622 -19.12 1.72 -13.62
N MET A 623 -18.23 2.41 -14.33
CA MET A 623 -18.08 3.86 -14.17
C MET A 623 -19.38 4.54 -14.59
N GLU A 624 -20.22 4.91 -13.62
CA GLU A 624 -21.47 5.64 -13.88
C GLU A 624 -21.19 6.89 -14.70
N GLU A 625 -21.78 6.95 -15.90
CA GLU A 625 -21.56 8.05 -16.86
C GLU A 625 -22.00 9.42 -16.29
N ASP A 626 -22.81 9.43 -15.24
CA ASP A 626 -23.38 10.65 -14.63
C ASP A 626 -22.43 11.37 -13.67
N ALA A 627 -21.39 10.70 -13.15
CA ALA A 627 -20.45 11.32 -12.22
C ALA A 627 -19.75 12.54 -12.87
N LEU A 628 -19.69 13.67 -12.15
CA LEU A 628 -19.15 14.94 -12.68
C LEU A 628 -17.73 14.76 -13.26
N ILE A 629 -16.87 14.02 -12.56
CA ILE A 629 -15.50 13.74 -12.98
C ILE A 629 -15.45 12.99 -14.31
N ILE A 630 -16.31 11.99 -14.49
CA ILE A 630 -16.38 11.21 -15.74
C ILE A 630 -16.84 12.11 -16.89
N ARG A 631 -17.88 12.92 -16.66
CA ARG A 631 -18.37 13.88 -17.68
C ARG A 631 -17.31 14.90 -18.09
N VAL A 632 -16.52 15.41 -17.15
CA VAL A 632 -15.42 16.35 -17.44
C VAL A 632 -14.29 15.65 -18.18
N LEU A 633 -13.89 14.44 -17.76
CA LEU A 633 -12.88 13.62 -18.45
C LEU A 633 -13.26 13.33 -19.90
N MET A 634 -14.54 13.00 -20.16
CA MET A 634 -15.03 12.70 -21.49
C MET A 634 -15.04 13.90 -22.44
N ARG A 635 -14.94 15.14 -21.93
CA ARG A 635 -14.81 16.36 -22.74
C ARG A 635 -13.38 16.63 -23.20
N ILE A 636 -12.37 15.98 -22.62
CA ILE A 636 -10.97 16.15 -23.02
C ILE A 636 -10.81 15.69 -24.48
N PRO A 637 -10.49 16.58 -25.43
CA PRO A 637 -10.53 16.25 -26.85
C PRO A 637 -9.39 15.29 -27.24
N ASP A 638 -8.24 15.40 -26.58
CA ASP A 638 -7.05 14.59 -26.84
C ASP A 638 -7.18 13.19 -26.20
N GLU A 639 -7.22 12.15 -27.04
CA GLU A 639 -7.44 10.76 -26.62
C GLU A 639 -6.33 10.26 -25.69
N GLU A 640 -5.08 10.58 -25.99
CA GLU A 640 -3.91 10.15 -25.22
C GLU A 640 -3.92 10.75 -23.81
N ARG A 641 -4.18 12.06 -23.68
CA ARG A 641 -4.36 12.72 -22.37
C ARG A 641 -5.58 12.20 -21.63
N ARG A 642 -6.69 11.95 -22.32
CA ARG A 642 -7.90 11.39 -21.71
C ARG A 642 -7.60 10.03 -21.08
N LEU A 643 -6.94 9.14 -21.81
CA LEU A 643 -6.51 7.83 -21.31
C LEU A 643 -5.58 7.96 -20.10
N ALA A 644 -4.60 8.88 -20.14
CA ALA A 644 -3.70 9.13 -19.01
C ALA A 644 -4.45 9.60 -17.74
N ARG A 645 -5.57 10.32 -17.89
CA ARG A 645 -6.39 10.75 -16.75
C ARG A 645 -7.32 9.67 -16.23
N PHE A 646 -7.91 8.84 -17.10
CA PHE A 646 -8.61 7.62 -16.66
C PHE A 646 -7.69 6.67 -15.92
N PHE A 647 -6.43 6.59 -16.36
CA PHE A 647 -5.40 5.83 -15.67
C PHE A 647 -5.15 6.33 -14.24
N GLU A 648 -4.90 7.64 -14.09
CA GLU A 648 -4.72 8.26 -12.77
C GLU A 648 -5.94 8.02 -11.86
N LEU A 649 -7.14 8.07 -12.44
CA LEU A 649 -8.40 7.81 -11.74
C LEU A 649 -8.48 6.37 -11.24
N SER A 650 -8.18 5.37 -12.09
CA SER A 650 -8.16 3.96 -11.69
C SER A 650 -7.14 3.70 -10.59
N ALA A 651 -5.92 4.24 -10.71
CA ALA A 651 -4.90 4.12 -9.67
C ALA A 651 -5.35 4.74 -8.34
N LEU A 652 -6.01 5.90 -8.39
CA LEU A 652 -6.55 6.54 -7.20
C LEU A 652 -7.65 5.70 -6.55
N ILE A 653 -8.60 5.17 -7.33
CA ILE A 653 -9.69 4.32 -6.81
C ILE A 653 -9.11 3.07 -6.11
N ASN A 654 -8.13 2.41 -6.73
CA ASN A 654 -7.46 1.24 -6.13
C ASN A 654 -6.78 1.59 -4.80
N LYS A 655 -6.13 2.76 -4.71
CA LYS A 655 -5.57 3.27 -3.43
C LYS A 655 -6.66 3.55 -2.39
N VAL A 656 -7.79 4.14 -2.78
CA VAL A 656 -8.91 4.41 -1.87
C VAL A 656 -9.51 3.11 -1.33
N MET A 657 -9.71 2.09 -2.19
CA MET A 657 -10.18 0.76 -1.77
C MET A 657 -9.29 0.15 -0.69
N LEU A 658 -7.98 0.11 -0.92
CA LEU A 658 -7.01 -0.41 0.05
C LEU A 658 -6.99 0.38 1.35
N ALA A 659 -7.03 1.72 1.26
CA ALA A 659 -7.07 2.60 2.43
C ALA A 659 -8.33 2.35 3.28
N ASP A 660 -9.45 2.03 2.64
CA ASP A 660 -10.71 1.65 3.28
C ASP A 660 -10.74 0.19 3.75
N GLY A 661 -9.70 -0.59 3.45
CA GLY A 661 -9.58 -2.00 3.82
C GLY A 661 -10.53 -2.90 3.03
N ILE A 662 -10.87 -2.48 1.81
CA ILE A 662 -11.66 -3.25 0.84
C ILE A 662 -10.69 -3.96 -0.10
N GLU A 663 -10.79 -5.29 -0.14
CA GLU A 663 -9.95 -6.11 -1.00
C GLU A 663 -10.41 -6.04 -2.46
N PRO A 664 -9.50 -6.25 -3.44
CA PRO A 664 -9.84 -6.22 -4.87
C PRO A 664 -10.99 -7.17 -5.25
N GLY A 665 -11.14 -8.30 -4.54
CA GLY A 665 -12.20 -9.27 -4.81
C GLY A 665 -13.58 -8.92 -4.27
N GLU A 666 -13.71 -7.88 -3.45
CA GLU A 666 -15.00 -7.45 -2.89
C GLU A 666 -15.73 -6.48 -3.84
N LEU A 667 -16.21 -6.98 -4.99
CA LEU A 667 -16.79 -6.15 -6.06
C LEU A 667 -17.89 -5.19 -5.57
N ASN A 668 -18.85 -5.66 -4.76
CA ASN A 668 -19.94 -4.82 -4.23
C ASN A 668 -19.43 -3.66 -3.36
N SER A 669 -18.52 -3.96 -2.43
CA SER A 669 -17.89 -2.97 -1.57
C SER A 669 -17.03 -1.98 -2.39
N GLY A 670 -16.31 -2.50 -3.39
CA GLY A 670 -15.51 -1.72 -4.33
C GLY A 670 -16.32 -0.68 -5.08
N ARG A 671 -17.52 -1.04 -5.55
CA ARG A 671 -18.45 -0.10 -6.22
C ARG A 671 -18.86 1.06 -5.33
N GLN A 672 -19.19 0.78 -4.07
CA GLN A 672 -19.56 1.84 -3.12
C GLN A 672 -18.38 2.78 -2.83
N VAL A 673 -17.17 2.23 -2.71
CA VAL A 673 -15.94 3.02 -2.51
C VAL A 673 -15.66 3.89 -3.72
N MET A 674 -15.81 3.34 -4.93
CA MET A 674 -15.62 4.06 -6.17
C MET A 674 -16.61 5.22 -6.32
N ARG A 675 -17.91 4.99 -6.09
CA ARG A 675 -18.91 6.08 -6.06
C ARG A 675 -18.53 7.16 -5.05
N ARG A 676 -18.10 6.78 -3.86
CA ARG A 676 -17.64 7.71 -2.83
C ARG A 676 -16.41 8.51 -3.25
N ALA A 677 -15.44 7.86 -3.90
CA ALA A 677 -14.24 8.52 -4.39
C ALA A 677 -14.57 9.53 -5.49
N LEU A 678 -15.44 9.15 -6.43
CA LEU A 678 -15.98 10.04 -7.47
C LEU A 678 -16.74 11.22 -6.86
N GLY A 679 -17.57 10.98 -5.84
CA GLY A 679 -18.27 12.01 -5.09
C GLY A 679 -17.31 13.01 -4.44
N TYR A 680 -16.31 12.54 -3.69
CA TYR A 680 -15.30 13.42 -3.08
C TYR A 680 -14.49 14.21 -4.12
N MET A 681 -14.13 13.61 -5.25
CA MET A 681 -13.49 14.36 -6.34
C MET A 681 -14.43 15.40 -6.95
N GLY A 682 -15.72 15.07 -7.12
CA GLY A 682 -16.75 16.00 -7.57
C GLY A 682 -16.86 17.23 -6.68
N LEU A 683 -16.98 17.02 -5.36
CA LEU A 683 -16.99 18.09 -4.36
C LEU A 683 -15.74 18.97 -4.43
N GLY A 684 -14.56 18.34 -4.48
CA GLY A 684 -13.28 19.07 -4.54
C GLY A 684 -13.20 19.93 -5.80
N LEU A 685 -13.64 19.40 -6.94
CA LEU A 685 -13.65 20.12 -8.20
C LEU A 685 -14.68 21.26 -8.21
N GLU A 686 -15.91 21.02 -7.76
CA GLU A 686 -16.96 22.05 -7.66
C GLU A 686 -16.53 23.20 -6.75
N PHE A 687 -15.95 22.89 -5.58
CA PHE A 687 -15.49 23.91 -4.63
C PHE A 687 -14.39 24.79 -5.22
N VAL A 688 -13.35 24.17 -5.81
CA VAL A 688 -12.21 24.91 -6.37
C VAL A 688 -12.65 25.78 -7.56
N THR A 689 -13.53 25.26 -8.42
CA THR A 689 -14.03 25.96 -9.61
C THR A 689 -15.21 26.90 -9.36
N ARG A 690 -15.76 26.91 -8.13
CA ARG A 690 -17.06 27.55 -7.82
C ARG A 690 -18.18 27.11 -8.78
N GLY A 691 -18.14 25.86 -9.23
CA GLY A 691 -19.09 25.29 -10.20
C GLY A 691 -18.99 25.83 -11.63
N GLN A 692 -17.94 26.59 -11.98
CA GLN A 692 -17.78 27.13 -13.34
C GLN A 692 -17.25 26.07 -14.31
N GLN A 693 -18.09 25.63 -15.26
CA GLN A 693 -17.75 24.56 -16.20
C GLN A 693 -16.42 24.78 -16.96
N ASN A 694 -16.19 25.99 -17.49
CA ASN A 694 -14.96 26.26 -18.25
C ASN A 694 -13.67 26.08 -17.44
N GLN A 695 -13.74 26.26 -16.10
CA GLN A 695 -12.59 26.06 -15.21
C GLN A 695 -12.43 24.60 -14.80
N GLN A 696 -13.48 23.78 -14.86
CA GLN A 696 -13.43 22.36 -14.50
C GLN A 696 -12.50 21.59 -15.44
N ASP A 697 -12.64 21.80 -16.74
CA ASP A 697 -11.81 21.15 -17.76
C ASP A 697 -10.32 21.55 -17.58
N GLU A 698 -10.05 22.85 -17.39
CA GLU A 698 -8.70 23.39 -17.21
C GLU A 698 -8.02 22.88 -15.93
N ILE A 699 -8.75 22.82 -14.81
CA ILE A 699 -8.20 22.35 -13.53
C ILE A 699 -7.93 20.86 -13.56
N LEU A 700 -8.83 20.06 -14.15
CA LEU A 700 -8.66 18.62 -14.21
C LEU A 700 -7.49 18.22 -15.13
N GLU A 701 -7.17 19.05 -16.12
CA GLU A 701 -5.96 18.91 -16.95
C GLU A 701 -4.66 19.34 -16.25
N ARG A 702 -4.71 20.13 -15.17
CA ARG A 702 -3.51 20.71 -14.52
C ARG A 702 -3.22 20.17 -13.14
N VAL A 703 -4.24 19.75 -12.40
CA VAL A 703 -4.13 19.30 -11.01
C VAL A 703 -4.20 17.76 -10.97
N SER A 704 -3.51 17.15 -10.02
CA SER A 704 -3.65 15.71 -9.78
C SER A 704 -5.03 15.38 -9.21
N LEU A 705 -5.63 14.29 -9.70
CA LEU A 705 -6.91 13.78 -9.20
C LEU A 705 -6.82 13.43 -7.70
N LYS A 706 -5.64 13.02 -7.22
CA LYS A 706 -5.38 12.77 -5.79
C LYS A 706 -5.59 14.04 -4.96
N ASP A 707 -5.12 15.19 -5.42
CA ASP A 707 -5.26 16.45 -4.68
C ASP A 707 -6.70 16.97 -4.70
N ILE A 708 -7.41 16.79 -5.82
CA ILE A 708 -8.84 17.11 -5.93
C ILE A 708 -9.65 16.23 -4.94
N PHE A 709 -9.38 14.93 -4.91
CA PHE A 709 -9.98 14.00 -3.95
C PHE A 709 -9.71 14.42 -2.50
N ARG A 710 -8.45 14.74 -2.16
CA ARG A 710 -8.07 15.17 -0.81
C ARG A 710 -8.79 16.43 -0.37
N ALA A 711 -8.98 17.39 -1.28
CA ALA A 711 -9.73 18.61 -1.02
C ALA A 711 -11.20 18.30 -0.69
N GLY A 712 -11.88 17.50 -1.52
CA GLY A 712 -13.29 17.14 -1.26
C GLY A 712 -13.49 16.28 -0.01
N TYR A 713 -12.61 15.32 0.26
CA TYR A 713 -12.61 14.58 1.52
C TYR A 713 -12.40 15.52 2.73
N THR A 714 -11.53 16.53 2.60
CA THR A 714 -11.29 17.48 3.69
C THR A 714 -12.53 18.31 4.01
N LEU A 715 -13.37 18.64 3.02
CA LEU A 715 -14.65 19.34 3.25
C LEU A 715 -15.61 18.51 4.10
N THR A 716 -15.78 17.23 3.79
CA THR A 716 -16.65 16.35 4.59
C THR A 716 -16.07 16.07 5.98
N ALA A 717 -14.75 15.94 6.08
CA ALA A 717 -14.05 15.80 7.36
C ALA A 717 -14.17 17.06 8.25
N GLN A 718 -14.33 18.26 7.67
CA GLN A 718 -14.62 19.48 8.44
C GLN A 718 -16.00 19.44 9.08
N LEU A 719 -17.03 18.99 8.36
CA LEU A 719 -18.38 18.77 8.92
C LEU A 719 -18.36 17.76 10.05
N GLN A 720 -17.65 16.64 9.86
CA GLN A 720 -17.47 15.63 10.92
C GLN A 720 -16.80 16.22 12.19
N ARG A 721 -15.79 17.09 12.03
CA ARG A 721 -15.18 17.78 13.18
C ARG A 721 -16.17 18.71 13.89
N GLN A 722 -17.08 19.35 13.16
CA GLN A 722 -18.13 20.17 13.77
C GLN A 722 -19.08 19.29 14.60
N VAL A 723 -19.49 18.13 14.09
CA VAL A 723 -20.30 17.16 14.86
C VAL A 723 -19.58 16.73 16.14
N GLN A 724 -18.30 16.36 16.05
CA GLN A 724 -17.49 16.02 17.24
C GLN A 724 -17.40 17.19 18.25
N GLN A 725 -17.47 18.44 17.80
CA GLN A 725 -17.53 19.60 18.71
C GLN A 725 -18.90 19.75 19.36
N LEU A 726 -19.99 19.43 18.65
CA LEU A 726 -21.35 19.43 19.20
C LEU A 726 -21.54 18.32 20.23
N GLU A 727 -20.97 17.14 20.00
CA GLU A 727 -21.00 16.00 20.92
C GLU A 727 -20.23 16.24 22.21
N ARG A 728 -19.25 17.15 22.22
CA ARG A 728 -18.49 17.54 23.43
C ARG A 728 -19.24 18.51 24.35
N ARG A 729 -20.34 19.09 23.88
CA ARG A 729 -21.22 20.00 24.65
C ARG A 729 -22.22 19.17 25.47
N PRO A 730 -23.14 19.78 26.26
CA PRO A 730 -24.19 19.01 26.93
C PRO A 730 -24.91 18.07 25.95
N THR A 731 -25.19 16.85 26.41
CA THR A 731 -25.61 15.74 25.56
C THR A 731 -26.81 16.11 24.68
N LEU A 732 -26.78 15.62 23.43
CA LEU A 732 -27.91 15.62 22.50
C LEU A 732 -28.82 14.40 22.70
N THR A 733 -28.41 13.46 23.54
CA THR A 733 -29.11 12.23 23.84
C THR A 733 -29.77 12.33 25.21
N LEU A 734 -31.10 12.29 25.25
CA LEU A 734 -31.90 12.28 26.47
C LEU A 734 -32.25 10.86 26.91
N ILE A 735 -32.63 10.01 25.96
CA ILE A 735 -33.11 8.64 26.18
C ILE A 735 -31.95 7.65 25.98
N GLU A 736 -31.72 6.80 26.97
CA GLU A 736 -30.71 5.75 26.89
C GLU A 736 -31.07 4.75 25.77
N GLY A 737 -30.12 4.49 24.87
CA GLY A 737 -30.32 3.63 23.70
C GLY A 737 -30.87 4.32 22.45
N LEU A 738 -31.28 5.59 22.53
CA LEU A 738 -31.76 6.38 21.39
C LEU A 738 -30.86 7.62 21.16
N PRO A 739 -29.77 7.50 20.37
CA PRO A 739 -28.80 8.58 20.18
C PRO A 739 -29.46 9.81 19.54
N TYR A 740 -29.03 11.00 19.97
CA TYR A 740 -29.55 12.30 19.49
C TYR A 740 -31.05 12.53 19.71
N SER A 741 -31.65 11.87 20.70
CA SER A 741 -33.09 11.97 21.04
C SER A 741 -33.62 13.39 21.32
N LEU A 742 -32.78 14.41 21.54
CA LEU A 742 -33.22 15.81 21.63
C LEU A 742 -33.41 16.49 20.27
N LEU A 743 -32.99 15.86 19.18
CA LEU A 743 -33.13 16.36 17.81
C LEU A 743 -34.35 15.72 17.14
N GLY A 744 -34.92 16.39 16.14
CA GLY A 744 -35.86 15.75 15.22
C GLY A 744 -35.17 14.66 14.38
N GLU A 745 -35.96 13.74 13.81
CA GLU A 745 -35.46 12.56 13.09
C GLU A 745 -34.46 12.90 11.98
N ASP A 746 -34.74 13.94 11.19
CA ASP A 746 -33.85 14.37 10.10
C ASP A 746 -32.49 14.86 10.62
N ASP A 747 -32.49 15.73 11.64
CA ASP A 747 -31.27 16.29 12.23
C ASP A 747 -30.45 15.22 12.94
N ALA A 748 -31.11 14.25 13.58
CA ALA A 748 -30.48 13.08 14.17
C ALA A 748 -29.80 12.21 13.10
N ALA A 749 -30.50 11.92 11.99
CA ALA A 749 -29.95 11.16 10.87
C ALA A 749 -28.75 11.87 10.22
N LEU A 750 -28.77 13.20 10.11
CA LEU A 750 -27.64 13.97 9.61
C LEU A 750 -26.40 13.81 10.52
N LEU A 751 -26.56 13.95 11.85
CA LEU A 751 -25.45 13.74 12.78
C LEU A 751 -24.93 12.32 12.72
N GLU A 752 -25.82 11.33 12.67
CA GLU A 752 -25.43 9.93 12.53
C GLU A 752 -24.61 9.69 11.26
N GLY A 753 -25.10 10.18 10.12
CA GLY A 753 -24.43 10.07 8.82
C GLY A 753 -23.04 10.74 8.80
N LEU A 754 -22.91 11.91 9.42
CA LEU A 754 -21.65 12.65 9.49
C LEU A 754 -20.66 12.06 10.51
N SER A 755 -21.13 11.41 11.57
CA SER A 755 -20.28 10.74 12.57
C SER A 755 -19.67 9.42 12.08
N ARG A 756 -20.11 8.88 10.94
CA ARG A 756 -19.53 7.67 10.32
C ARG A 756 -18.06 7.88 9.94
N GLN A 757 -17.25 6.81 9.98
CA GLN A 757 -15.83 6.84 9.61
C GLN A 757 -15.57 7.44 8.20
N ARG A 758 -16.55 7.29 7.31
CA ARG A 758 -16.64 7.96 6.02
C ARG A 758 -17.97 8.74 6.02
N PRO A 759 -17.94 10.08 6.15
CA PRO A 759 -19.17 10.87 6.29
C PRO A 759 -20.11 10.69 5.10
N THR A 760 -21.39 10.51 5.39
CA THR A 760 -22.50 10.47 4.42
C THR A 760 -23.45 11.63 4.68
N TYR A 761 -24.13 12.07 3.63
CA TYR A 761 -25.18 13.08 3.71
C TYR A 761 -26.53 12.41 3.99
N ALA A 762 -27.29 12.89 4.96
CA ALA A 762 -28.66 12.45 5.17
C ALA A 762 -29.61 13.53 4.64
N GLU A 763 -30.36 13.21 3.58
CA GLU A 763 -31.36 14.12 3.02
C GLU A 763 -32.59 14.20 3.92
N ASP A 764 -33.00 13.05 4.45
CA ASP A 764 -34.10 12.87 5.40
C ASP A 764 -33.72 11.81 6.45
N ALA A 765 -34.65 11.52 7.37
CA ALA A 765 -34.50 10.52 8.42
C ALA A 765 -34.09 9.11 7.94
N TYR A 766 -34.36 8.74 6.68
CA TYR A 766 -34.22 7.37 6.17
C TYR A 766 -33.18 7.22 5.06
N THR A 767 -32.93 8.29 4.29
CA THR A 767 -32.09 8.29 3.09
C THR A 767 -30.68 8.81 3.40
N HIS A 768 -29.72 7.89 3.43
CA HIS A 768 -28.29 8.24 3.52
C HIS A 768 -27.61 8.11 2.16
N MET A 769 -26.99 9.19 1.70
CA MET A 769 -26.33 9.29 0.40
C MET A 769 -24.85 9.64 0.53
N ILE A 770 -24.12 9.40 -0.56
CA ILE A 770 -22.75 9.87 -0.72
C ILE A 770 -22.80 11.38 -1.01
N PHE A 771 -21.82 12.13 -0.50
CA PHE A 771 -21.66 13.52 -0.91
C PHE A 771 -21.13 13.59 -2.35
N GLU A 772 -21.91 14.23 -3.22
CA GLU A 772 -21.62 14.38 -4.65
C GLU A 772 -21.55 15.85 -5.08
N HIS A 773 -22.29 16.73 -4.39
CA HIS A 773 -22.44 18.13 -4.79
C HIS A 773 -22.25 19.14 -3.65
N GLN A 774 -21.79 20.33 -4.00
CA GLN A 774 -21.55 21.42 -3.06
C GLN A 774 -22.81 21.82 -2.26
N HIS A 775 -24.00 21.79 -2.87
CA HIS A 775 -25.24 22.15 -2.17
C HIS A 775 -25.53 21.25 -0.96
N GLN A 776 -25.12 19.97 -1.00
CA GLN A 776 -25.26 19.04 0.13
C GLN A 776 -24.33 19.42 1.29
N LEU A 777 -23.13 19.93 0.99
CA LEU A 777 -22.21 20.45 2.01
C LEU A 777 -22.77 21.72 2.65
N ASP A 778 -23.33 22.62 1.83
CA ASP A 778 -23.89 23.88 2.28
C ASP A 778 -25.13 23.64 3.16
N ASP A 779 -26.02 22.72 2.76
CA ASP A 779 -27.17 22.30 3.55
C ASP A 779 -26.75 21.66 4.89
N ALA A 780 -25.83 20.69 4.85
CA ALA A 780 -25.33 20.04 6.06
C ALA A 780 -24.68 21.04 7.03
N ALA A 781 -23.86 21.97 6.52
CA ALA A 781 -23.22 23.01 7.33
C ALA A 781 -24.27 23.94 7.97
N MET A 782 -25.30 24.33 7.22
CA MET A 782 -26.40 25.15 7.70
C MET A 782 -27.20 24.44 8.80
N ARG A 783 -27.54 23.16 8.61
CA ARG A 783 -28.25 22.34 9.59
C ARG A 783 -27.42 22.12 10.86
N LEU A 784 -26.12 21.84 10.74
CA LEU A 784 -25.22 21.79 11.91
C LEU A 784 -25.16 23.14 12.65
N GLY A 785 -25.13 24.25 11.91
CA GLY A 785 -25.21 25.60 12.49
C GLY A 785 -26.52 25.81 13.26
N MET A 786 -27.65 25.35 12.71
CA MET A 786 -28.94 25.38 13.38
C MET A 786 -28.95 24.51 14.65
N ILE A 787 -28.41 23.29 14.60
CA ILE A 787 -28.33 22.40 15.78
C ILE A 787 -27.47 23.01 16.89
N ALA A 788 -26.33 23.60 16.52
CA ALA A 788 -25.48 24.34 17.45
C ALA A 788 -26.23 25.50 18.12
N PHE A 789 -27.09 26.17 17.34
CA PHE A 789 -27.95 27.24 17.82
C PHE A 789 -29.04 26.73 18.76
N LYS A 790 -29.75 25.63 18.41
CA LYS A 790 -30.74 24.97 19.27
C LYS A 790 -30.14 24.60 20.64
N GLN A 791 -28.94 24.01 20.65
CA GLN A 791 -28.21 23.72 21.90
C GLN A 791 -27.91 24.98 22.72
N LEU A 792 -27.43 26.05 22.07
CA LEU A 792 -27.12 27.32 22.74
C LEU A 792 -28.40 27.94 23.35
N TRP A 793 -29.52 27.87 22.63
CA TRP A 793 -30.79 28.41 23.10
C TRP A 793 -31.27 27.66 24.36
N VAL A 794 -31.27 26.32 24.34
CA VAL A 794 -31.73 25.52 25.49
C VAL A 794 -30.77 25.61 26.69
N PHE A 795 -29.49 25.30 26.49
CA PHE A 795 -28.54 25.16 27.60
C PHE A 795 -27.89 26.49 28.01
N GLY A 796 -27.75 27.42 27.07
CA GLY A 796 -27.12 28.73 27.31
C GLY A 796 -28.12 29.81 27.70
N LEU A 797 -29.16 30.02 26.89
CA LEU A 797 -30.12 31.11 27.08
C LEU A 797 -31.19 30.75 28.12
N LEU A 798 -31.88 29.62 27.94
CA LEU A 798 -32.86 29.14 28.93
C LEU A 798 -32.21 28.53 30.17
N ARG A 799 -30.91 28.23 30.11
CA ARG A 799 -30.10 27.64 31.20
C ARG A 799 -30.66 26.32 31.75
N LEU A 800 -31.45 25.60 30.95
CA LEU A 800 -31.96 24.28 31.32
C LEU A 800 -30.78 23.30 31.40
N GLN A 801 -30.78 22.41 32.39
CA GLN A 801 -29.84 21.31 32.48
C GLN A 801 -30.46 20.04 31.88
N VAL A 802 -29.62 19.07 31.53
CA VAL A 802 -30.07 17.76 31.02
C VAL A 802 -31.01 17.08 32.03
N ALA A 803 -30.71 17.20 33.33
CA ALA A 803 -31.57 16.67 34.39
C ALA A 803 -32.98 17.31 34.39
N ASP A 804 -33.09 18.60 34.07
CA ASP A 804 -34.38 19.29 33.98
C ASP A 804 -35.18 18.83 32.75
N LEU A 805 -34.51 18.43 31.68
CA LEU A 805 -35.14 17.86 30.49
C LEU A 805 -35.61 16.42 30.75
N ILE A 806 -34.80 15.60 31.44
CA ILE A 806 -35.17 14.24 31.83
C ILE A 806 -36.40 14.30 32.74
N ALA A 807 -36.36 15.14 33.78
CA ALA A 807 -37.48 15.28 34.72
C ALA A 807 -38.79 15.67 34.02
N ARG A 808 -38.71 16.50 32.95
CA ARG A 808 -39.88 16.86 32.14
C ARG A 808 -40.36 15.68 31.28
N ALA A 809 -39.45 14.98 30.61
CA ALA A 809 -39.80 13.86 29.75
C ALA A 809 -40.34 12.64 30.52
N THR A 810 -40.06 12.55 31.82
CA THR A 810 -40.57 11.48 32.70
C THR A 810 -41.70 11.96 33.63
N ASP A 811 -42.28 13.13 33.39
CA ASP A 811 -43.39 13.65 34.21
C ASP A 811 -44.68 12.90 33.84
N ASP A 812 -45.26 12.15 34.78
CA ASP A 812 -46.51 11.38 34.59
C ASP A 812 -47.71 12.27 34.22
N SER A 813 -47.62 13.59 34.41
CA SER A 813 -48.66 14.54 34.01
C SER A 813 -48.52 15.07 32.58
N LEU A 814 -47.38 14.79 31.93
CA LEU A 814 -47.14 15.11 30.53
C LEU A 814 -47.84 14.08 29.65
N LEU A 815 -48.60 14.55 28.66
CA LEU A 815 -49.28 13.66 27.73
C LEU A 815 -48.37 13.16 26.60
N ASN A 816 -47.23 13.81 26.38
CA ASN A 816 -46.27 13.51 25.32
C ASN A 816 -45.47 12.24 25.65
N ASP A 817 -45.09 11.47 24.64
CA ASP A 817 -44.10 10.42 24.84
C ASP A 817 -42.72 11.06 25.08
N PRO A 818 -41.82 10.42 25.85
CA PRO A 818 -40.49 10.96 26.12
C PRO A 818 -39.68 11.30 24.85
N ILE A 819 -39.95 10.58 23.74
CA ILE A 819 -39.32 10.80 22.43
C ILE A 819 -39.75 12.11 21.76
N ASP A 820 -40.93 12.64 22.11
CA ASP A 820 -41.45 13.89 21.54
C ASP A 820 -40.79 15.13 22.18
N VAL A 821 -40.04 14.95 23.27
CA VAL A 821 -39.34 16.04 23.97
C VAL A 821 -38.04 16.39 23.26
N THR A 822 -38.18 17.09 22.14
CA THR A 822 -37.07 17.59 21.31
C THR A 822 -36.86 19.10 21.46
N PHE A 823 -35.74 19.63 20.95
CA PHE A 823 -35.52 21.07 20.87
C PHE A 823 -36.62 21.79 20.10
N ASP A 824 -37.10 21.20 19.01
CA ASP A 824 -38.15 21.79 18.18
C ASP A 824 -39.49 21.81 18.92
N THR A 825 -39.84 20.75 19.65
CA THR A 825 -41.07 20.71 20.47
C THR A 825 -41.01 21.72 21.63
N LEU A 826 -39.87 21.84 22.30
CA LEU A 826 -39.65 22.85 23.35
C LEU A 826 -39.79 24.27 22.79
N PHE A 827 -39.18 24.52 21.63
CA PHE A 827 -39.21 25.83 20.98
C PHE A 827 -40.61 26.19 20.47
N ARG A 828 -41.31 25.26 19.80
CA ARG A 828 -42.71 25.43 19.40
C ARG A 828 -43.62 25.69 20.60
N THR A 829 -43.39 25.01 21.72
CA THR A 829 -44.15 25.28 22.96
C THR A 829 -43.91 26.70 23.46
N TRP A 830 -42.68 27.19 23.42
CA TRP A 830 -42.37 28.58 23.77
C TRP A 830 -43.03 29.60 22.83
N VAL A 831 -42.97 29.36 21.51
CA VAL A 831 -43.67 30.20 20.51
C VAL A 831 -45.19 30.18 20.72
N ALA A 832 -45.76 29.01 20.98
CA ALA A 832 -47.18 28.87 21.27
C ALA A 832 -47.60 29.67 22.52
N ARG A 833 -46.78 29.68 23.58
CA ARG A 833 -47.03 30.50 24.77
C ARG A 833 -46.94 31.99 24.49
N LEU A 834 -46.01 32.42 23.62
CA LEU A 834 -45.93 33.81 23.16
C LEU A 834 -47.19 34.25 22.41
N LEU A 835 -47.79 33.39 21.59
CA LEU A 835 -49.02 33.69 20.85
C LEU A 835 -50.25 33.91 21.74
N ILE A 836 -50.21 33.44 22.99
CA ILE A 836 -51.30 33.58 23.97
C ILE A 836 -50.91 34.52 25.13
N ASP A 837 -49.92 35.40 24.92
CA ASP A 837 -49.41 36.38 25.89
C ASP A 837 -48.94 35.79 27.23
N LYS A 838 -48.41 34.56 27.21
CA LYS A 838 -47.81 33.90 28.37
C LYS A 838 -46.29 33.95 28.29
N GLN A 839 -45.63 34.48 29.33
CA GLN A 839 -44.16 34.57 29.39
C GLN A 839 -43.48 33.36 30.05
N ASP A 840 -44.25 32.33 30.45
CA ASP A 840 -43.78 31.21 31.26
C ASP A 840 -43.02 30.14 30.44
N GLY A 841 -41.91 30.53 29.80
CA GLY A 841 -40.88 29.60 29.27
C GLY A 841 -41.40 28.45 28.39
N VAL A 842 -40.88 27.24 28.60
CA VAL A 842 -41.19 26.01 27.84
C VAL A 842 -42.14 25.07 28.59
N GLN A 843 -43.05 25.62 29.41
CA GLN A 843 -44.00 24.78 30.18
C GLN A 843 -45.10 24.20 29.28
N ALA A 844 -45.46 22.94 29.54
CA ALA A 844 -46.53 22.25 28.84
C ALA A 844 -47.87 23.00 28.96
N LEU A 845 -48.60 23.07 27.84
CA LEU A 845 -49.87 23.77 27.72
C LEU A 845 -51.00 22.90 28.30
N ASP A 846 -51.90 23.50 29.08
CA ASP A 846 -53.15 22.83 29.47
C ASP A 846 -54.28 23.02 28.44
N ARG A 847 -55.40 22.34 28.66
CA ARG A 847 -56.55 22.36 27.76
C ARG A 847 -57.09 23.76 27.46
N GLU A 848 -57.08 24.69 28.42
CA GLU A 848 -57.56 26.05 28.19
C GLU A 848 -56.56 26.85 27.34
N GLU A 849 -55.26 26.71 27.64
CA GLU A 849 -54.18 27.34 26.88
C GLU A 849 -54.15 26.85 25.41
N VAL A 850 -54.38 25.56 25.16
CA VAL A 850 -54.50 25.00 23.79
C VAL A 850 -55.71 25.62 23.06
N GLY A 851 -56.83 25.80 23.75
CA GLY A 851 -58.02 26.45 23.16
C GLY A 851 -57.73 27.88 22.70
N ALA A 852 -57.00 28.66 23.51
CA ALA A 852 -56.57 30.01 23.16
C ALA A 852 -55.57 30.01 21.98
N LEU A 853 -54.63 29.07 21.97
CA LEU A 853 -53.65 28.92 20.89
C LEU A 853 -54.33 28.65 19.54
N LEU A 854 -55.32 27.75 19.51
CA LEU A 854 -56.06 27.44 18.27
C LEU A 854 -56.81 28.65 17.70
N VAL A 855 -57.28 29.56 18.56
CA VAL A 855 -57.88 30.83 18.12
C VAL A 855 -56.81 31.73 17.50
N ALA A 856 -55.68 31.93 18.19
CA ALA A 856 -54.58 32.74 17.69
C ALA A 856 -54.03 32.22 16.34
N LEU A 857 -53.89 30.90 16.18
CA LEU A 857 -53.46 30.24 14.93
C LEU A 857 -54.41 30.43 13.76
N ARG A 858 -55.71 30.62 14.01
CA ARG A 858 -56.70 30.90 12.97
C ARG A 858 -56.75 32.38 12.61
N ASP A 859 -56.59 33.26 13.59
CA ASP A 859 -56.63 34.70 13.40
C ASP A 859 -55.38 35.21 12.69
N LYS A 860 -54.24 34.52 12.85
CA LYS A 860 -52.95 34.80 12.17
C LYS A 860 -52.56 36.28 12.22
N GLU A 861 -52.76 36.92 13.37
CA GLU A 861 -52.58 38.37 13.52
C GLU A 861 -51.17 38.85 13.13
N TRP A 862 -50.17 38.00 13.28
CA TRP A 862 -48.78 38.29 12.94
C TRP A 862 -48.51 38.39 11.43
N GLU A 863 -49.33 37.81 10.55
CA GLU A 863 -49.18 37.98 9.09
C GLU A 863 -49.45 39.43 8.63
N LYS A 864 -50.05 40.26 9.49
CA LYS A 864 -50.36 41.68 9.20
C LYS A 864 -49.14 42.60 9.27
N SER A 865 -48.00 42.13 9.77
CA SER A 865 -46.74 42.88 9.96
C SER A 865 -45.53 41.96 9.78
N SER A 866 -44.31 42.51 9.74
CA SER A 866 -43.13 41.62 9.76
C SER A 866 -43.01 40.89 11.10
N LEU A 867 -42.45 39.67 11.11
CA LEU A 867 -42.26 38.89 12.34
C LEU A 867 -41.46 39.67 13.39
N ARG A 868 -40.44 40.42 12.97
CA ARG A 868 -39.64 41.26 13.85
C ARG A 868 -40.42 42.41 14.47
N GLU A 869 -41.33 43.03 13.73
CA GLU A 869 -42.18 44.11 14.27
C GLU A 869 -43.21 43.55 15.24
N HIS A 870 -43.88 42.46 14.84
CA HIS A 870 -44.95 41.85 15.63
C HIS A 870 -44.42 41.28 16.96
N PHE A 871 -43.29 40.58 16.91
CA PHE A 871 -42.64 39.96 18.07
C PHE A 871 -41.42 40.75 18.57
N SER A 872 -41.42 42.08 18.39
CA SER A 872 -40.28 42.96 18.73
C SER A 872 -39.73 42.72 20.14
N GLY A 873 -40.61 42.55 21.15
CA GLY A 873 -40.18 42.25 22.52
C GLY A 873 -39.40 40.94 22.66
N ALA A 874 -39.72 39.90 21.90
CA ALA A 874 -38.99 38.62 21.93
C ALA A 874 -37.63 38.72 21.22
N PHE A 875 -37.58 39.39 20.06
CA PHE A 875 -36.34 39.62 19.32
C PHE A 875 -35.37 40.57 20.06
N GLU A 876 -35.88 41.62 20.70
CA GLU A 876 -35.09 42.54 21.52
C GLU A 876 -34.56 41.89 22.80
N ALA A 877 -35.35 41.02 23.44
CA ALA A 877 -34.93 40.32 24.66
C ALA A 877 -33.79 39.31 24.40
N LEU A 878 -33.78 38.67 23.22
CA LEU A 878 -32.78 37.67 22.85
C LEU A 878 -31.53 38.28 22.20
N GLY A 879 -31.68 39.38 21.44
CA GLY A 879 -30.61 40.02 20.68
C GLY A 879 -29.27 40.23 21.42
N PRO A 880 -29.24 40.72 22.67
CA PRO A 880 -27.99 40.92 23.42
C PRO A 880 -27.22 39.63 23.75
N PHE A 881 -27.89 38.47 23.71
CA PHE A 881 -27.32 37.18 24.06
C PHE A 881 -27.00 36.31 22.83
N LEU A 882 -27.39 36.76 21.64
CA LEU A 882 -27.15 36.10 20.38
C LEU A 882 -25.74 36.45 19.85
N PRO A 883 -24.88 35.47 19.56
CA PRO A 883 -23.61 35.72 18.87
C PRO A 883 -23.83 36.38 17.49
N GLY A 884 -22.89 37.22 17.06
CA GLY A 884 -23.03 37.95 15.79
C GLY A 884 -23.35 37.04 14.60
N GLY A 885 -24.48 37.29 13.94
CA GLY A 885 -24.96 36.53 12.78
C GLY A 885 -26.00 35.44 13.09
N THR A 886 -26.28 35.09 14.35
CA THR A 886 -27.30 34.08 14.70
C THR A 886 -28.73 34.59 14.66
N ASP A 887 -28.95 35.91 14.56
CA ASP A 887 -30.29 36.51 14.49
C ASP A 887 -31.12 35.97 13.31
N LEU A 888 -30.44 35.69 12.18
CA LEU A 888 -31.06 35.09 11.00
C LEU A 888 -31.48 33.63 11.23
N LEU A 889 -30.69 32.87 12.01
CA LEU A 889 -31.03 31.50 12.38
C LEU A 889 -32.24 31.49 13.32
N PHE A 890 -32.27 32.39 14.30
CA PHE A 890 -33.41 32.54 15.20
C PHE A 890 -34.69 32.92 14.43
N GLU A 891 -34.61 33.93 13.56
CA GLU A 891 -35.75 34.37 12.74
C GLU A 891 -36.28 33.23 11.85
N ARG A 892 -35.37 32.46 11.22
CA ARG A 892 -35.74 31.30 10.41
C ARG A 892 -36.40 30.20 11.22
N TRP A 893 -35.84 29.85 12.38
CA TRP A 893 -36.41 28.81 13.24
C TRP A 893 -37.78 29.24 13.81
N PHE A 894 -37.93 30.52 14.16
CA PHE A 894 -39.20 31.10 14.62
C PHE A 894 -40.28 31.05 13.52
N ALA A 895 -39.93 31.42 12.29
CA ALA A 895 -40.83 31.33 11.15
C ALA A 895 -41.26 29.87 10.89
N GLN A 896 -40.31 28.92 10.89
CA GLN A 896 -40.60 27.50 10.72
C GLN A 896 -41.48 26.94 11.85
N ALA A 897 -41.25 27.36 13.09
CA ALA A 897 -42.09 26.97 14.22
C ALA A 897 -43.52 27.46 14.07
N LEU A 898 -43.73 28.70 13.62
CA LEU A 898 -45.07 29.24 13.35
C LEU A 898 -45.78 28.51 12.22
N GLU A 899 -45.07 28.21 11.13
CA GLU A 899 -45.60 27.46 9.99
C GLU A 899 -46.09 26.08 10.43
N VAL A 900 -45.26 25.31 11.14
CA VAL A 900 -45.65 23.99 11.68
C VAL A 900 -46.82 24.11 12.66
N LEU A 901 -46.84 25.10 13.55
CA LEU A 901 -47.98 25.30 14.46
C LEU A 901 -49.28 25.59 13.68
N VAL A 902 -49.22 26.41 12.63
CA VAL A 902 -50.37 26.73 11.79
C VAL A 902 -50.86 25.52 11.00
N ASP A 903 -49.94 24.80 10.36
CA ASP A 903 -50.29 23.69 9.47
C ASP A 903 -50.80 22.49 10.26
N GLU A 904 -50.13 22.15 11.37
CA GLU A 904 -50.44 20.95 12.15
C GLU A 904 -51.53 21.18 13.20
N LEU A 905 -51.56 22.33 13.87
CA LEU A 905 -52.56 22.62 14.91
C LEU A 905 -53.70 23.52 14.40
N GLY A 906 -53.44 24.44 13.49
CA GLY A 906 -54.45 25.39 12.99
C GLY A 906 -55.63 24.73 12.27
N GLN A 907 -55.43 23.53 11.71
CA GLN A 907 -56.47 22.75 11.03
C GLN A 907 -57.38 21.95 11.99
N LEU A 908 -57.01 21.84 13.27
CA LEU A 908 -57.78 21.07 14.25
C LEU A 908 -59.13 21.75 14.53
N LYS A 909 -60.23 21.00 14.37
CA LYS A 909 -61.61 21.50 14.58
C LYS A 909 -62.07 21.41 16.03
N MET A 910 -61.51 20.49 16.81
CA MET A 910 -61.79 20.24 18.23
C MET A 910 -60.50 19.82 18.94
N ALA A 911 -60.35 20.14 20.23
CA ALA A 911 -59.21 19.76 21.06
C ALA A 911 -59.07 18.24 21.33
N SER A 912 -59.91 17.39 20.73
CA SER A 912 -60.00 15.95 21.00
C SER A 912 -59.09 15.06 20.14
N ASP A 913 -58.39 15.61 19.14
CA ASP A 913 -57.32 14.90 18.39
C ASP A 913 -55.96 15.06 19.10
N ALA A 914 -55.94 14.75 20.41
CA ALA A 914 -54.79 15.01 21.29
C ALA A 914 -53.51 14.28 20.85
N THR A 915 -53.63 13.12 20.22
CA THR A 915 -52.51 12.26 19.82
C THR A 915 -51.57 12.94 18.81
N PHE A 916 -52.10 13.82 17.96
CA PHE A 916 -51.29 14.54 16.96
C PHE A 916 -50.65 15.80 17.53
N ALA A 917 -51.38 16.51 18.41
CA ALA A 917 -50.86 17.72 19.06
C ALA A 917 -49.69 17.44 20.03
N GLN A 918 -49.64 16.23 20.60
CA GLN A 918 -48.54 15.74 21.45
C GLN A 918 -47.20 15.62 20.70
N GLN A 919 -47.18 15.52 19.37
CA GLN A 919 -45.91 15.49 18.61
C GLN A 919 -45.41 16.90 18.28
N VAL A 920 -46.26 17.93 18.42
CA VAL A 920 -45.99 19.30 17.98
C VAL A 920 -45.59 20.22 19.15
N VAL A 921 -46.31 20.14 20.28
CA VAL A 921 -46.08 20.96 21.47
C VAL A 921 -46.20 20.11 22.75
N LEU A 922 -45.60 20.58 23.85
CA LEU A 922 -45.75 19.94 25.15
C LEU A 922 -47.14 20.20 25.73
N LEU A 923 -47.84 19.14 26.13
CA LEU A 923 -49.21 19.17 26.65
C LEU A 923 -49.29 18.51 28.03
N ARG A 924 -50.13 19.08 28.91
CA ARG A 924 -50.41 18.54 30.24
C ARG A 924 -51.92 18.42 30.46
N GLY A 925 -52.33 17.37 31.18
CA GLY A 925 -53.70 17.19 31.68
C GLY A 925 -54.73 16.93 30.59
#